data_AF-A0AAD5ZAK4-F1
#
_entry.id   AF-A0AAD5ZAK4-F1
#
_cell.length_a   1.000
_cell.length_b   1.000
_cell.length_c   1.000
_cell.angle_alpha   90.00
_cell.angle_beta   90.00
_cell.angle_gamma   90.00
#
_symmetry.space_group_name_H-M   'P 1'
#
loop_
_entity.id
_entity.type
_entity.pdbx_description
1 polymer ?
#
loop_
_entity_poly.entity_id
_entity_poly.type
_entity_poly.pdbx_seq_one_letter_code
_entity_poly.pdbx_strand_id
1 'polypeptide(L)'
;MEGSLWLDATNAEWRPPAENIVLVALPENFDEGKSTLSWALNYFSGNDSVWFAITLVYKSIKMIPFMGMEIDANQLGEEYVDAYRKLERERLDEILIKYLSQCQQTLKLKCLKLLVEAEDTFEELLSIIRTHDISKVIVGTVKESRPALLKGVKKLTREVKPSCKLWFVYNGKLIFTRTPCYNGEASTSASAGKRENFEMNDDEEGQIELGVDPYENIREKAFEVFLRHQNAEKEMFWGWQKAMLLMAKMSSELHLKDVQWRREIEDFLEKEKKEKDQIKQEIEQLMLEKQQLTRQWSLNGNQTDEVNNEREKMERRILDAEIAVKDIQSISAAARDRNESLEAEKASLQQELSNATSTTKELQSKFSSLEQSYNQLLLDYNIATREKEQLHDQRKREIGTMVPMCTEFPLEEIKQATENFSALRKIGEGGFGPVYKGFLRNTVVAIKRLDPKSLQSSTEFEQEISVLGKVRHPNIITLIGSCPEASALVYEYLANGNLNDRLNCRGNTPPLTWRLRTRIIGAVCSALIFLHSAKPHPIVHGDLKPDNILLDSNFVSKISDFGIARLLRASRRTSAFHRTNPKGTNGYIDPEFLTTGELTTQSDVYSLGIIILQLLTGKPELKIAQYVEAASDKDLMAMIDVSARSWPFVHARKLAYIGVRCSNVSRKNRPDLMKDVWPGIEPLVRAAMASDSPSCESIADENHAPSYFICPIVQEIMKEPHVAADGYTYEFTAIKGWFDGGHNTSPMTNLALANLDLIPNHPLRSTIQDWLQKHQKA
;
A
#
# COMPACT_ATOMS: atom_id res chain seq x y z
N MET A 1 -8.87 -20.36 -34.02
CA MET A 1 -7.94 -20.10 -35.13
C MET A 1 -6.59 -19.79 -34.52
N GLU A 2 -5.64 -20.63 -34.91
CA GLU A 2 -4.25 -20.83 -34.53
C GLU A 2 -3.42 -19.65 -34.00
N GLY A 3 -2.51 -19.97 -33.08
CA GLY A 3 -1.12 -19.50 -33.20
C GLY A 3 -0.59 -18.62 -32.08
N SER A 4 -0.01 -19.26 -31.06
CA SER A 4 1.17 -18.72 -30.39
C SER A 4 2.27 -18.46 -31.43
N LEU A 5 2.42 -17.22 -31.87
CA LEU A 5 3.46 -16.83 -32.81
C LEU A 5 4.21 -15.68 -32.19
N TRP A 6 5.27 -16.02 -31.45
CA TRP A 6 6.53 -15.27 -31.34
C TRP A 6 7.62 -16.02 -30.54
N LEU A 7 7.37 -17.25 -30.07
CA LEU A 7 8.39 -18.11 -29.46
C LEU A 7 8.40 -19.50 -30.11
N ASP A 8 8.69 -19.55 -31.41
CA ASP A 8 9.39 -20.69 -31.98
C ASP A 8 10.20 -20.24 -33.20
N ALA A 9 11.53 -20.30 -33.07
CA ALA A 9 12.50 -19.70 -33.98
C ALA A 9 12.78 -20.57 -35.23
N THR A 10 11.78 -21.25 -35.80
CA THR A 10 12.01 -22.24 -36.87
C THR A 10 11.15 -22.10 -38.13
N ASN A 11 10.14 -21.22 -38.20
CA ASN A 11 9.39 -20.98 -39.44
C ASN A 11 9.55 -19.55 -39.97
N ALA A 12 10.37 -19.40 -41.01
CA ALA A 12 10.77 -18.13 -41.62
C ALA A 12 9.81 -17.62 -42.72
N GLU A 13 8.73 -18.32 -43.05
CA GLU A 13 7.97 -18.08 -44.29
C GLU A 13 6.81 -17.08 -44.21
N TRP A 14 6.48 -16.53 -43.04
CA TRP A 14 5.40 -15.53 -42.93
C TRP A 14 5.72 -14.43 -41.91
N ARG A 15 6.51 -13.43 -42.32
CA ARG A 15 6.75 -12.21 -41.53
C ARG A 15 6.28 -10.98 -42.31
N PRO A 16 5.41 -10.12 -41.74
CA PRO A 16 5.11 -8.84 -42.35
C PRO A 16 6.38 -7.97 -42.37
N PRO A 17 6.57 -7.11 -43.39
CA PRO A 17 7.70 -6.19 -43.44
C PRO A 17 7.76 -5.32 -42.17
N ALA A 18 8.96 -5.11 -41.61
CA ALA A 18 9.13 -4.32 -40.38
C ALA A 18 8.62 -2.87 -40.50
N GLU A 19 8.55 -2.34 -41.72
CA GLU A 19 7.93 -1.05 -42.06
C GLU A 19 6.41 -1.01 -41.84
N ASN A 20 5.74 -2.15 -41.86
CA ASN A 20 4.29 -2.29 -41.70
C ASN A 20 3.87 -2.64 -40.28
N ILE A 21 4.83 -2.91 -39.38
CA ILE A 21 4.57 -3.21 -37.96
C ILE A 21 4.55 -1.92 -37.16
N VAL A 22 3.49 -1.74 -36.37
CA VAL A 22 3.38 -0.72 -35.32
C VAL A 22 3.44 -1.44 -33.98
N LEU A 23 4.54 -1.27 -33.24
CA LEU A 23 4.68 -1.80 -31.89
C LEU A 23 3.91 -0.91 -30.91
N VAL A 24 2.99 -1.49 -30.16
CA VAL A 24 2.18 -0.79 -29.14
C VAL A 24 2.54 -1.36 -27.78
N ALA A 25 3.37 -0.63 -27.04
CA ALA A 25 3.70 -0.96 -25.66
C ALA A 25 2.61 -0.43 -24.73
N LEU A 26 1.92 -1.33 -24.04
CA LEU A 26 0.81 -1.03 -23.15
C LEU A 26 1.17 -1.29 -21.69
N PRO A 27 0.47 -0.67 -20.72
CA PRO A 27 0.64 -0.98 -19.30
C PRO A 27 -0.11 -2.26 -18.91
N GLU A 28 0.31 -2.85 -17.79
CA GLU A 28 -0.36 -4.00 -17.16
C GLU A 28 -1.83 -3.70 -16.79
N ASN A 29 -2.14 -2.43 -16.47
CA ASN A 29 -3.52 -2.04 -16.18
C ASN A 29 -4.32 -1.82 -17.47
N PHE A 30 -5.24 -2.75 -17.76
CA PHE A 30 -6.12 -2.69 -18.92
C PHE A 30 -6.91 -1.37 -19.03
N ASP A 31 -7.43 -0.85 -17.93
CA ASP A 31 -8.26 0.35 -17.94
C ASP A 31 -7.49 1.62 -18.29
N GLU A 32 -6.19 1.64 -18.00
CA GLU A 32 -5.31 2.75 -18.36
C GLU A 32 -4.86 2.63 -19.82
N GLY A 33 -4.50 1.42 -20.27
CA GLY A 33 -4.02 1.18 -21.64
C GLY A 33 -5.10 1.16 -22.72
N LYS A 34 -6.37 0.87 -22.40
CA LYS A 34 -7.47 0.79 -23.40
C LYS A 34 -7.64 2.07 -24.20
N SER A 35 -7.40 3.22 -23.57
CA SER A 35 -7.52 4.54 -24.19
C SER A 35 -6.38 4.80 -25.18
N THR A 36 -5.17 4.36 -24.85
CA THR A 36 -4.00 4.39 -25.75
C THR A 36 -4.18 3.47 -26.93
N LEU A 37 -4.67 2.25 -26.68
CA LEU A 37 -4.97 1.30 -27.75
C LEU A 37 -6.03 1.89 -28.70
N SER A 38 -7.13 2.42 -28.16
CA SER A 38 -8.18 3.06 -28.96
C SER A 38 -7.64 4.23 -29.79
N TRP A 39 -6.75 5.05 -29.23
CA TRP A 39 -6.09 6.12 -29.98
C TRP A 39 -5.23 5.57 -31.12
N ALA A 40 -4.44 4.52 -30.88
CA ALA A 40 -3.60 3.88 -31.88
C ALA A 40 -4.46 3.32 -33.04
N LEU A 41 -5.54 2.62 -32.71
CA LEU A 41 -6.46 2.05 -33.68
C LEU A 41 -7.12 3.14 -34.54
N ASN A 42 -7.56 4.24 -33.92
CA ASN A 42 -8.15 5.37 -34.64
C ASN A 42 -7.12 6.10 -35.52
N TYR A 43 -5.89 6.29 -35.04
CA TYR A 43 -4.85 7.00 -35.78
C TYR A 43 -4.44 6.29 -37.07
N PHE A 44 -4.40 4.95 -37.05
CA PHE A 44 -4.05 4.11 -38.20
C PHE A 44 -5.30 3.53 -38.91
N SER A 45 -6.49 4.02 -38.57
CA SER A 45 -7.74 3.56 -39.20
C SER A 45 -7.70 3.78 -40.72
N GLY A 46 -8.11 2.75 -41.48
CA GLY A 46 -8.15 2.79 -42.95
C GLY A 46 -6.86 2.33 -43.66
N ASN A 47 -5.82 1.90 -42.96
CA ASN A 47 -4.62 1.32 -43.57
C ASN A 47 -4.55 -0.21 -43.38
N ASP A 48 -5.12 -0.96 -44.31
CA ASP A 48 -5.25 -2.43 -44.26
C ASP A 48 -3.90 -3.18 -44.36
N SER A 49 -2.79 -2.46 -44.59
CA SER A 49 -1.43 -3.04 -44.64
C SER A 49 -0.71 -3.06 -43.29
N VAL A 50 -1.26 -2.40 -42.26
CA VAL A 50 -0.61 -2.24 -40.94
C VAL A 50 -0.89 -3.43 -40.02
N TRP A 51 0.17 -3.89 -39.34
CA TRP A 51 0.13 -4.91 -38.30
C TRP A 51 0.41 -4.29 -36.93
N PHE A 52 -0.42 -4.56 -35.94
CA PHE A 52 -0.22 -4.07 -34.59
C PHE A 52 0.47 -5.13 -33.74
N ALA A 53 1.69 -4.89 -33.30
CA ALA A 53 2.35 -5.74 -32.31
C ALA A 53 2.04 -5.22 -30.91
N ILE A 54 1.08 -5.85 -30.24
CA ILE A 54 0.68 -5.48 -28.88
C ILE A 54 1.67 -6.13 -27.92
N THR A 55 2.41 -5.30 -27.18
CA THR A 55 3.44 -5.76 -26.25
C THR A 55 3.17 -5.34 -24.82
N LEU A 56 3.35 -6.29 -23.89
CA LEU A 56 3.45 -6.08 -22.46
C LEU A 56 4.85 -6.52 -22.02
N VAL A 57 5.66 -5.56 -21.58
CA VAL A 57 6.97 -5.82 -20.98
C VAL A 57 6.82 -5.67 -19.47
N TYR A 58 6.98 -6.77 -18.74
CA TYR A 58 6.81 -6.80 -17.28
C TYR A 58 8.13 -7.11 -16.58
N LYS A 59 8.25 -6.64 -15.35
CA LYS A 59 9.49 -6.79 -14.57
C LYS A 59 9.61 -8.23 -14.05
N SER A 60 10.81 -8.81 -14.15
CA SER A 60 11.08 -10.13 -13.59
C SER A 60 10.81 -10.16 -12.08
N ILE A 61 10.17 -11.24 -11.65
CA ILE A 61 9.65 -11.39 -10.30
C ILE A 61 10.83 -11.69 -9.36
N LYS A 62 11.25 -10.68 -8.59
CA LYS A 62 12.27 -10.80 -7.55
C LYS A 62 11.67 -11.05 -6.16
N MET A 63 10.43 -10.62 -5.96
CA MET A 63 9.70 -10.77 -4.71
C MET A 63 8.37 -11.46 -4.98
N ILE A 64 8.04 -12.50 -4.22
CA ILE A 64 6.80 -13.25 -4.34
C ILE A 64 5.92 -12.93 -3.12
N PRO A 65 4.69 -12.42 -3.33
CA PRO A 65 3.75 -12.16 -2.25
C PRO A 65 3.29 -13.47 -1.60
N PHE A 66 3.44 -13.55 -0.27
CA PHE A 66 3.05 -14.69 0.55
C PHE A 66 2.48 -14.19 1.88
N MET A 67 1.19 -14.47 2.12
CA MET A 67 0.50 -14.11 3.38
C MET A 67 0.70 -12.65 3.82
N GLY A 68 0.62 -11.70 2.88
CA GLY A 68 0.77 -10.27 3.17
C GLY A 68 2.23 -9.80 3.36
N MET A 69 3.21 -10.67 3.14
CA MET A 69 4.64 -10.34 3.06
C MET A 69 5.13 -10.49 1.62
N GLU A 70 6.23 -9.82 1.28
CA GLU A 70 6.97 -10.05 0.04
C GLU A 70 8.24 -10.86 0.36
N ILE A 71 8.36 -12.08 -0.18
CA ILE A 71 9.51 -12.97 0.05
C ILE A 71 10.43 -12.92 -1.18
N ASP A 72 11.73 -12.80 -0.99
CA ASP A 72 12.69 -12.86 -2.09
C ASP A 72 12.61 -14.23 -2.78
N ALA A 73 12.45 -14.25 -4.11
CA ALA A 73 12.32 -15.48 -4.89
C ALA A 73 13.51 -16.43 -4.68
N ASN A 74 14.71 -15.92 -4.40
CA ASN A 74 15.90 -16.74 -4.14
C ASN A 74 15.86 -17.48 -2.80
N GLN A 75 14.96 -17.08 -1.89
CA GLN A 75 14.76 -17.72 -0.58
C GLN A 75 13.74 -18.87 -0.64
N LEU A 76 13.14 -19.09 -1.81
CA LEU A 76 12.09 -20.09 -2.05
C LEU A 76 12.62 -21.19 -2.96
N GLY A 77 12.06 -22.39 -2.87
CA GLY A 77 12.45 -23.49 -3.76
C GLY A 77 12.14 -23.16 -5.23
N GLU A 78 13.01 -23.57 -6.16
CA GLU A 78 12.87 -23.27 -7.59
C GLU A 78 11.49 -23.68 -8.15
N GLU A 79 10.96 -24.83 -7.75
CA GLU A 79 9.62 -25.29 -8.17
C GLU A 79 8.50 -24.31 -7.78
N TYR A 80 8.62 -23.65 -6.62
CA TYR A 80 7.64 -22.66 -6.15
C TYR A 80 7.76 -21.36 -6.95
N VAL A 81 9.00 -20.91 -7.18
CA VAL A 81 9.29 -19.72 -7.97
C VAL A 81 8.76 -19.87 -9.39
N ASP A 82 8.97 -21.05 -9.99
CA ASP A 82 8.50 -21.35 -11.34
C ASP A 82 6.98 -21.49 -11.44
N ALA A 83 6.34 -22.10 -10.43
CA ALA A 83 4.88 -22.14 -10.35
C ALA A 83 4.27 -20.73 -10.24
N TYR A 84 4.85 -19.85 -9.42
CA TYR A 84 4.38 -18.47 -9.30
C TYR A 84 4.63 -17.66 -10.58
N ARG A 85 5.82 -17.79 -11.19
CA ARG A 85 6.12 -17.17 -12.49
C ARG A 85 5.14 -17.63 -13.58
N LYS A 86 4.76 -18.90 -13.57
CA LYS A 86 3.75 -19.45 -14.50
C LYS A 86 2.38 -18.81 -14.27
N LEU A 87 1.92 -18.73 -13.02
CA LEU A 87 0.65 -18.09 -12.67
C LEU A 87 0.61 -16.61 -13.06
N GLU A 88 1.69 -15.89 -12.79
CA GLU A 88 1.77 -14.46 -13.13
C GLU A 88 1.82 -14.24 -14.64
N ARG A 89 2.52 -15.12 -15.38
CA ARG A 89 2.48 -15.13 -16.85
C ARG A 89 1.06 -15.35 -17.37
N GLU A 90 0.33 -16.33 -16.83
CA GLU A 90 -1.07 -16.60 -17.22
C GLU A 90 -1.98 -15.39 -16.94
N ARG A 91 -1.82 -14.74 -15.78
CA ARG A 91 -2.56 -13.51 -15.43
C ARG A 91 -2.31 -12.38 -16.43
N LEU A 92 -1.04 -12.13 -16.79
CA LEU A 92 -0.67 -11.10 -17.76
C LEU A 92 -1.12 -11.47 -19.19
N ASP A 93 -1.13 -12.76 -19.51
CA ASP A 93 -1.63 -13.27 -20.78
C ASP A 93 -3.12 -12.97 -20.97
N GLU A 94 -3.93 -13.14 -19.92
CA GLU A 94 -5.35 -12.77 -19.94
C GLU A 94 -5.56 -11.27 -20.23
N ILE A 95 -4.70 -10.41 -19.68
CA ILE A 95 -4.76 -8.96 -19.93
C ILE A 95 -4.41 -8.68 -21.39
N LEU A 96 -3.41 -9.35 -21.94
CA LEU A 96 -3.03 -9.21 -23.34
C LEU A 96 -4.15 -9.70 -24.27
N ILE A 97 -4.82 -10.79 -23.92
CA ILE A 97 -6.01 -11.29 -24.64
C ILE A 97 -7.14 -10.26 -24.60
N LYS A 98 -7.37 -9.57 -23.47
CA LYS A 98 -8.34 -8.48 -23.39
C LYS A 98 -8.01 -7.35 -24.38
N TYR A 99 -6.75 -6.93 -24.46
CA TYR A 99 -6.33 -5.93 -25.46
C TYR A 99 -6.55 -6.42 -26.90
N LEU A 100 -6.19 -7.67 -27.20
CA LEU A 100 -6.41 -8.26 -28.52
C LEU A 100 -7.89 -8.35 -28.89
N SER A 101 -8.76 -8.67 -27.93
CA SER A 101 -10.22 -8.72 -28.14
C SER A 101 -10.78 -7.35 -28.54
N GLN A 102 -10.22 -6.27 -27.99
CA GLN A 102 -10.60 -4.90 -28.35
C GLN A 102 -10.16 -4.55 -29.78
N CYS A 103 -9.01 -5.07 -30.24
CA CYS A 103 -8.61 -4.93 -31.64
C CYS A 103 -9.53 -5.72 -32.59
N GLN A 104 -9.97 -6.92 -32.19
CA GLN A 104 -10.82 -7.80 -33.00
C GLN A 104 -12.23 -7.26 -33.24
N GLN A 105 -12.74 -6.36 -32.38
CA GLN A 105 -13.99 -5.62 -32.63
C GLN A 105 -13.93 -4.79 -33.92
N THR A 106 -12.73 -4.55 -34.45
CA THR A 106 -12.49 -3.96 -35.77
C THR A 106 -12.09 -5.07 -36.75
N LEU A 107 -13.06 -5.62 -37.49
CA LEU A 107 -12.97 -6.83 -38.33
C LEU A 107 -11.84 -6.89 -39.40
N LYS A 108 -11.03 -5.84 -39.56
CA LYS A 108 -9.95 -5.74 -40.57
C LYS A 108 -8.53 -5.73 -40.02
N LEU A 109 -8.34 -5.72 -38.70
CA LEU A 109 -7.03 -5.50 -38.09
C LEU A 109 -6.23 -6.80 -37.90
N LYS A 110 -4.93 -6.72 -38.18
CA LYS A 110 -3.98 -7.81 -37.93
C LYS A 110 -3.15 -7.48 -36.69
N CYS A 111 -3.21 -8.33 -35.67
CA CYS A 111 -2.52 -8.12 -34.41
C CYS A 111 -1.56 -9.26 -34.08
N LEU A 112 -0.40 -8.91 -33.54
CA LEU A 112 0.60 -9.80 -32.99
C LEU A 112 0.63 -9.64 -31.47
N LYS A 113 0.88 -10.75 -30.78
CA LYS A 113 0.93 -10.85 -29.32
C LYS A 113 2.37 -10.97 -28.86
N LEU A 114 2.81 -10.08 -27.97
CA LEU A 114 4.15 -10.12 -27.36
C LEU A 114 4.02 -9.94 -25.83
N LEU A 115 4.44 -10.95 -25.07
CA LEU A 115 4.54 -10.89 -23.61
C LEU A 115 5.99 -11.17 -23.24
N VAL A 116 6.66 -10.21 -22.59
CA VAL A 116 8.11 -10.28 -22.37
C VAL A 116 8.46 -9.98 -20.92
N GLU A 117 9.20 -10.90 -20.30
CA GLU A 117 9.77 -10.73 -18.96
C GLU A 117 11.14 -10.06 -19.07
N ALA A 118 11.39 -9.02 -18.27
CA ALA A 118 12.64 -8.28 -18.30
C ALA A 118 13.11 -7.84 -16.90
N GLU A 119 14.41 -7.81 -16.65
CA GLU A 119 14.92 -7.14 -15.43
C GLU A 119 14.74 -5.62 -15.49
N ASP A 120 14.98 -5.04 -16.67
CA ASP A 120 14.73 -3.64 -17.01
C ASP A 120 13.80 -3.58 -18.23
N THR A 121 12.54 -3.24 -17.96
CA THR A 121 11.49 -3.14 -19.00
C THR A 121 11.81 -2.14 -20.11
N PHE A 122 12.64 -1.12 -19.84
CA PHE A 122 13.00 -0.12 -20.81
C PHE A 122 14.09 -0.62 -21.76
N GLU A 123 15.14 -1.25 -21.22
CA GLU A 123 16.21 -1.83 -22.04
C GLU A 123 15.68 -2.97 -22.92
N GLU A 124 14.74 -3.75 -22.40
CA GLU A 124 14.12 -4.82 -23.19
C GLU A 124 13.23 -4.26 -24.31
N LEU A 125 12.46 -3.20 -24.05
CA LEU A 125 11.71 -2.52 -25.11
C LEU A 125 12.64 -2.00 -26.22
N LEU A 126 13.81 -1.48 -25.86
CA LEU A 126 14.83 -1.07 -26.83
C LEU A 126 15.41 -2.26 -27.60
N SER A 127 15.66 -3.38 -26.91
CA SER A 127 16.12 -4.63 -27.51
C SER A 127 15.14 -5.13 -28.58
N ILE A 128 13.84 -5.15 -28.28
CA ILE A 128 12.78 -5.53 -29.23
C ILE A 128 12.78 -4.62 -30.46
N ILE A 129 12.87 -3.30 -30.26
CA ILE A 129 12.89 -2.32 -31.35
C ILE A 129 14.11 -2.51 -32.26
N ARG A 130 15.29 -2.76 -31.68
CA ARG A 130 16.55 -2.98 -32.42
C ARG A 130 16.56 -4.31 -33.16
N THR A 131 16.20 -5.39 -32.47
CA THR A 131 16.25 -6.76 -32.98
C THR A 131 15.28 -6.99 -34.14
N HIS A 132 14.10 -6.36 -34.08
CA HIS A 132 13.07 -6.49 -35.13
C HIS A 132 13.00 -5.29 -36.08
N ASP A 133 13.99 -4.40 -36.02
CA ASP A 133 14.11 -3.20 -36.85
C ASP A 133 12.85 -2.30 -36.90
N ILE A 134 12.08 -2.25 -35.80
CA ILE A 134 10.78 -1.57 -35.75
C ILE A 134 10.94 -0.07 -36.01
N SER A 135 10.15 0.45 -36.96
CA SER A 135 10.18 1.86 -37.39
C SER A 135 9.05 2.72 -36.83
N LYS A 136 8.01 2.11 -36.23
CA LYS A 136 6.83 2.78 -35.67
C LYS A 136 6.53 2.22 -34.28
N VAL A 137 6.62 3.06 -33.25
CA VAL A 137 6.39 2.63 -31.85
C VAL A 137 5.44 3.59 -31.13
N ILE A 138 4.42 3.03 -30.51
CA ILE A 138 3.48 3.73 -29.63
C ILE A 138 3.72 3.26 -28.21
N VAL A 139 3.90 4.19 -27.29
CA VAL A 139 4.08 3.91 -25.87
C VAL A 139 2.93 4.51 -25.08
N GLY A 140 2.13 3.65 -24.46
CA GLY A 140 1.13 4.02 -23.47
C GLY A 140 1.79 4.29 -22.13
N THR A 141 1.53 5.47 -21.56
CA THR A 141 2.09 5.85 -20.27
C THR A 141 1.04 5.81 -19.17
N VAL A 142 1.49 5.47 -17.96
CA VAL A 142 0.70 5.40 -16.74
C VAL A 142 0.69 6.77 -16.05
N LYS A 143 -0.20 6.97 -15.08
CA LYS A 143 -0.37 8.23 -14.33
C LYS A 143 0.87 8.60 -13.50
N GLU A 144 1.90 9.11 -14.17
CA GLU A 144 3.12 9.65 -13.57
C GLU A 144 3.09 11.18 -13.49
N SER A 145 3.84 11.75 -12.53
CA SER A 145 4.12 13.18 -12.52
C SER A 145 4.74 13.61 -13.87
N ARG A 146 4.31 14.77 -14.41
CA ARG A 146 4.83 15.36 -15.68
C ARG A 146 6.37 15.26 -15.86
N PRO A 147 7.20 15.44 -14.80
CA PRO A 147 8.66 15.30 -14.91
C PRO A 147 9.16 13.87 -15.16
N ALA A 148 8.55 12.85 -14.56
CA ALA A 148 8.92 11.44 -14.75
C ALA A 148 8.58 10.97 -16.16
N LEU A 149 7.38 11.34 -16.64
CA LEU A 149 6.95 11.19 -18.02
C LEU A 149 7.96 11.83 -19.00
N LEU A 150 8.37 13.08 -18.76
CA LEU A 150 9.38 13.76 -19.60
C LEU A 150 10.76 13.09 -19.53
N LYS A 151 11.15 12.50 -18.40
CA LYS A 151 12.42 11.77 -18.25
C LYS A 151 12.40 10.47 -19.06
N GLY A 152 11.32 9.69 -18.99
CA GLY A 152 11.13 8.47 -19.79
C GLY A 152 11.06 8.77 -21.29
N VAL A 153 10.28 9.79 -21.68
CA VAL A 153 10.21 10.26 -23.07
C VAL A 153 11.59 10.69 -23.59
N LYS A 154 12.37 11.45 -22.81
CA LYS A 154 13.74 11.87 -23.18
C LYS A 154 14.70 10.70 -23.29
N LYS A 155 14.62 9.71 -22.40
CA LYS A 155 15.48 8.51 -22.44
C LYS A 155 15.19 7.70 -23.71
N LEU A 156 13.92 7.34 -23.97
CA LEU A 156 13.53 6.58 -25.16
C LEU A 156 13.86 7.32 -26.47
N THR A 157 13.59 8.63 -26.49
CA THR A 157 13.88 9.49 -27.65
C THR A 157 15.37 9.59 -27.95
N ARG A 158 16.26 9.44 -26.96
CA ARG A 158 17.71 9.46 -27.17
C ARG A 158 18.25 8.13 -27.70
N GLU A 159 17.69 7.02 -27.22
CA GLU A 159 18.30 5.69 -27.40
C GLU A 159 17.70 4.86 -28.55
N VAL A 160 16.50 5.22 -29.02
CA VAL A 160 15.90 4.61 -30.22
C VAL A 160 16.48 5.26 -31.49
N LYS A 161 16.78 4.45 -32.51
CA LYS A 161 17.31 4.90 -33.82
C LYS A 161 16.57 6.15 -34.37
N PRO A 162 17.28 7.16 -34.93
CA PRO A 162 16.66 8.41 -35.41
C PRO A 162 15.61 8.22 -36.51
N SER A 163 15.69 7.11 -37.25
CA SER A 163 14.72 6.74 -38.31
C SER A 163 13.39 6.21 -37.77
N CYS A 164 13.28 5.92 -36.48
CA CYS A 164 12.05 5.38 -35.87
C CYS A 164 11.12 6.49 -35.38
N LYS A 165 9.84 6.40 -35.78
CA LYS A 165 8.78 7.31 -35.37
C LYS A 165 8.17 6.85 -34.05
N LEU A 166 8.11 7.78 -33.08
CA LEU A 166 7.59 7.51 -31.74
C LEU A 166 6.31 8.31 -31.47
N TRP A 167 5.35 7.69 -30.80
CA TRP A 167 4.16 8.34 -30.25
C TRP A 167 4.00 7.99 -28.78
N PHE A 168 3.80 9.00 -27.94
CA PHE A 168 3.51 8.84 -26.51
C PHE A 168 2.09 9.29 -26.24
N VAL A 169 1.29 8.38 -25.70
CA VAL A 169 -0.16 8.57 -25.56
C VAL A 169 -0.55 8.37 -24.11
N TYR A 170 -1.38 9.28 -23.60
CA TYR A 170 -1.93 9.22 -22.25
C TYR A 170 -3.41 9.59 -22.26
N ASN A 171 -4.23 8.76 -21.63
CA ASN A 171 -5.69 8.93 -21.59
C ASN A 171 -6.29 9.19 -22.98
N GLY A 172 -5.83 8.44 -23.98
CA GLY A 172 -6.28 8.56 -25.38
C GLY A 172 -5.87 9.86 -26.07
N LYS A 173 -4.92 10.63 -25.52
CA LYS A 173 -4.39 11.87 -26.12
C LYS A 173 -2.91 11.75 -26.40
N LEU A 174 -2.49 12.18 -27.59
CA LEU A 174 -1.08 12.29 -27.96
C LEU A 174 -0.42 13.40 -27.13
N ILE A 175 0.64 13.07 -26.39
CA ILE A 175 1.41 14.02 -25.58
C ILE A 175 2.66 14.48 -26.32
N PHE A 176 3.35 13.54 -26.97
CA PHE A 176 4.62 13.79 -27.65
C PHE A 176 4.75 12.86 -28.85
N THR A 177 5.32 13.37 -29.94
CA THR A 177 5.72 12.56 -31.08
C THR A 177 7.12 12.95 -31.52
N ARG A 178 7.92 11.95 -31.91
CA ARG A 178 9.24 12.15 -32.52
C ARG A 178 9.14 11.81 -34.00
N THR A 179 9.36 12.78 -34.86
CA THR A 179 9.48 12.57 -36.31
C THR A 179 10.85 11.98 -36.66
N PRO A 180 10.95 11.10 -37.68
CA PRO A 180 12.23 10.57 -38.12
C PRO A 180 13.19 11.69 -38.57
N CYS A 181 14.42 11.71 -38.07
CA CYS A 181 15.47 12.61 -38.55
C CYS A 181 16.41 11.81 -39.48
N TYR A 182 16.43 12.17 -40.77
CA TYR A 182 17.26 11.51 -41.78
C TYR A 182 18.68 12.09 -41.89
N ASN A 183 19.00 13.17 -41.16
CA ASN A 183 20.29 13.82 -41.20
C ASN A 183 20.94 13.76 -39.82
N GLY A 184 22.04 13.02 -39.72
CA GLY A 184 22.76 12.77 -38.49
C GLY A 184 23.49 14.01 -37.99
N GLU A 185 23.13 14.46 -36.79
CA GLU A 185 24.00 15.19 -35.87
C GLU A 185 23.31 15.20 -34.49
N ALA A 186 23.78 14.32 -33.60
CA ALA A 186 23.40 14.34 -32.19
C ALA A 186 24.69 14.42 -31.37
N SER A 187 24.98 15.61 -30.84
CA SER A 187 26.06 15.85 -29.90
C SER A 187 25.63 15.46 -28.49
N THR A 188 26.28 14.43 -27.93
CA THR A 188 26.28 14.13 -26.50
C THR A 188 27.73 14.02 -26.05
N SER A 189 28.16 14.87 -25.12
CA SER A 189 29.42 14.69 -24.39
C SER A 189 29.13 14.21 -22.97
N ALA A 190 29.74 13.07 -22.61
CA ALA A 190 29.87 12.55 -21.26
C ALA A 190 31.36 12.56 -20.89
N SER A 191 31.70 12.68 -19.60
CA SER A 191 33.03 12.37 -19.12
C SER A 191 32.99 11.69 -17.76
N ALA A 192 33.68 10.56 -17.69
CA ALA A 192 33.77 9.61 -16.59
C ALA A 192 35.04 9.81 -15.73
N GLY A 193 35.07 9.15 -14.57
CA GLY A 193 36.27 8.82 -13.77
C GLY A 193 35.94 8.77 -12.28
N LYS A 194 36.56 7.97 -11.41
CA LYS A 194 37.44 6.79 -11.47
C LYS A 194 37.40 6.19 -10.05
N ARG A 195 37.64 4.87 -9.91
CA ARG A 195 37.73 4.11 -8.64
C ARG A 195 39.01 4.44 -7.86
N GLU A 196 39.00 4.22 -6.53
CA GLU A 196 40.13 3.61 -5.80
C GLU A 196 39.71 3.07 -4.41
N ASN A 197 40.38 1.97 -4.02
CA ASN A 197 40.14 1.08 -2.86
C ASN A 197 40.87 1.56 -1.59
N PHE A 198 40.50 1.07 -0.39
CA PHE A 198 41.46 0.78 0.70
C PHE A 198 40.85 -0.22 1.72
N GLU A 199 41.63 -1.23 2.09
CA GLU A 199 41.32 -2.34 3.03
C GLU A 199 41.89 -2.11 4.45
N MET A 200 41.33 -2.84 5.42
CA MET A 200 41.96 -3.66 6.49
C MET A 200 41.44 -3.46 7.94
N ASN A 201 40.87 -4.56 8.48
CA ASN A 201 41.23 -5.36 9.69
C ASN A 201 41.34 -4.69 11.08
N ASP A 202 41.15 -5.33 12.24
CA ASP A 202 40.67 -6.65 12.71
C ASP A 202 40.28 -6.49 14.21
N ASP A 203 39.31 -7.30 14.66
CA ASP A 203 39.16 -7.99 15.95
C ASP A 203 39.56 -7.38 17.31
N GLU A 204 38.59 -7.39 18.26
CA GLU A 204 38.70 -8.05 19.60
C GLU A 204 37.41 -7.84 20.42
N GLU A 205 36.59 -8.89 20.63
CA GLU A 205 35.50 -8.89 21.62
C GLU A 205 35.52 -10.15 22.48
N GLY A 206 35.73 -9.97 23.79
CA GLY A 206 35.73 -11.01 24.81
C GLY A 206 34.32 -11.38 25.31
N GLN A 207 34.13 -12.67 25.57
CA GLN A 207 32.91 -13.29 26.10
C GLN A 207 32.76 -13.12 27.62
N ILE A 208 31.53 -12.86 28.06
CA ILE A 208 31.01 -13.15 29.41
C ILE A 208 29.72 -13.98 29.27
N GLU A 209 29.66 -15.11 29.99
CA GLU A 209 28.56 -16.07 30.11
C GLU A 209 27.46 -15.60 31.07
N LEU A 210 26.22 -16.06 30.83
CA LEU A 210 25.00 -15.77 31.60
C LEU A 210 24.49 -17.06 32.28
N GLY A 211 24.18 -16.99 33.58
CA GLY A 211 23.40 -17.99 34.29
C GLY A 211 21.91 -17.92 33.93
N VAL A 212 21.29 -19.09 33.75
CA VAL A 212 19.92 -19.32 33.24
C VAL A 212 18.86 -19.16 34.35
N ASP A 213 17.75 -18.49 34.01
CA ASP A 213 16.59 -18.23 34.88
C ASP A 213 15.56 -19.38 34.75
N PRO A 214 15.13 -20.03 35.85
CA PRO A 214 14.26 -21.22 35.83
C PRO A 214 12.84 -21.02 35.26
N TYR A 215 12.46 -19.81 34.81
CA TYR A 215 11.14 -19.51 34.22
C TYR A 215 11.11 -19.43 32.68
N GLU A 216 12.25 -19.69 32.01
CA GLU A 216 12.37 -19.74 30.54
C GLU A 216 11.55 -20.88 29.93
N ASN A 217 11.48 -22.00 30.64
CA ASN A 217 10.85 -23.25 30.22
C ASN A 217 9.31 -23.14 29.99
N ILE A 218 8.63 -22.20 30.68
CA ILE A 218 7.19 -21.97 30.51
C ILE A 218 6.92 -21.04 29.31
N ARG A 219 7.81 -20.07 29.07
CA ARG A 219 7.75 -19.20 27.88
C ARG A 219 8.10 -19.96 26.60
N GLU A 220 9.09 -20.84 26.65
CA GLU A 220 9.44 -21.72 25.52
C GLU A 220 8.30 -22.65 25.15
N LYS A 221 7.61 -23.26 26.13
CA LYS A 221 6.43 -24.09 25.85
C LYS A 221 5.29 -23.32 25.20
N ALA A 222 4.99 -22.11 25.66
CA ALA A 222 3.95 -21.27 25.05
C ALA A 222 4.33 -20.78 23.63
N PHE A 223 5.64 -20.55 23.38
CA PHE A 223 6.16 -20.13 22.09
C PHE A 223 6.26 -21.29 21.09
N GLU A 224 6.61 -22.50 21.54
CA GLU A 224 6.53 -23.74 20.74
C GLU A 224 5.10 -24.02 20.29
N VAL A 225 4.14 -23.87 21.20
CA VAL A 225 2.70 -24.03 20.95
C VAL A 225 2.21 -23.04 19.87
N PHE A 226 2.66 -21.78 19.95
CA PHE A 226 2.38 -20.75 18.95
C PHE A 226 2.99 -21.06 17.57
N LEU A 227 4.23 -21.53 17.52
CA LEU A 227 4.91 -21.89 16.27
C LEU A 227 4.27 -23.12 15.59
N ARG A 228 3.85 -24.13 16.38
CA ARG A 228 3.12 -25.30 15.87
C ARG A 228 1.75 -24.91 15.31
N HIS A 229 1.07 -23.95 15.93
CA HIS A 229 -0.19 -23.41 15.44
C HIS A 229 -0.03 -22.69 14.08
N GLN A 230 0.97 -21.82 13.94
CA GLN A 230 1.27 -21.12 12.68
C GLN A 230 1.64 -22.08 11.52
N ASN A 231 2.36 -23.16 11.81
CA ASN A 231 2.71 -24.14 10.79
C ASN A 231 1.52 -25.00 10.37
N ALA A 232 0.66 -25.39 11.29
CA ALA A 232 -0.58 -26.13 10.99
C ALA A 232 -1.55 -25.32 10.11
N GLU A 233 -1.68 -24.02 10.37
CA GLU A 233 -2.51 -23.10 9.58
C GLU A 233 -2.01 -22.93 8.14
N LYS A 234 -0.68 -22.88 7.95
CA LYS A 234 -0.04 -22.88 6.64
C LYS A 234 -0.31 -24.17 5.89
N GLU A 235 -0.13 -25.33 6.51
CA GLU A 235 -0.39 -26.62 5.86
C GLU A 235 -1.86 -26.81 5.46
N MET A 236 -2.79 -26.34 6.29
CA MET A 236 -4.23 -26.34 5.98
C MET A 236 -4.56 -25.50 4.74
N PHE A 237 -3.99 -24.30 4.64
CA PHE A 237 -4.20 -23.39 3.51
C PHE A 237 -3.68 -23.99 2.19
N TRP A 238 -2.47 -24.55 2.20
CA TRP A 238 -1.86 -25.16 1.02
C TRP A 238 -2.55 -26.45 0.56
N GLY A 239 -3.02 -27.28 1.51
CA GLY A 239 -3.81 -28.48 1.19
C GLY A 239 -5.16 -28.15 0.54
N TRP A 240 -5.86 -27.14 1.07
CA TRP A 240 -7.15 -26.70 0.55
C TRP A 240 -7.06 -26.07 -0.84
N GLN A 241 -6.06 -25.22 -1.06
CA GLN A 241 -5.89 -24.54 -2.34
C GLN A 241 -5.53 -25.53 -3.46
N LYS A 242 -4.73 -26.57 -3.13
CA LYS A 242 -4.41 -27.67 -4.05
C LYS A 242 -5.64 -28.54 -4.36
N ALA A 243 -6.44 -28.89 -3.35
CA ALA A 243 -7.68 -29.66 -3.53
C ALA A 243 -8.72 -28.90 -4.38
N MET A 244 -8.86 -27.59 -4.15
CA MET A 244 -9.80 -26.72 -4.86
C MET A 244 -9.38 -26.52 -6.33
N LEU A 245 -8.08 -26.41 -6.60
CA LEU A 245 -7.54 -26.37 -7.97
C LEU A 245 -7.78 -27.68 -8.73
N LEU A 246 -7.62 -28.82 -8.04
CA LEU A 246 -7.91 -30.15 -8.58
C LEU A 246 -9.42 -30.32 -8.87
N MET A 247 -10.31 -29.94 -7.96
CA MET A 247 -11.75 -30.00 -8.20
C MET A 247 -12.22 -29.08 -9.34
N ALA A 248 -11.65 -27.87 -9.43
CA ALA A 248 -11.95 -26.93 -10.51
C ALA A 248 -11.49 -27.44 -11.89
N LYS A 249 -10.33 -28.11 -11.94
CA LYS A 249 -9.80 -28.77 -13.14
C LYS A 249 -10.66 -29.97 -13.55
N MET A 250 -11.14 -30.76 -12.58
CA MET A 250 -12.03 -31.90 -12.82
C MET A 250 -13.42 -31.49 -13.33
N SER A 251 -13.98 -30.38 -12.83
CA SER A 251 -15.36 -29.98 -13.12
C SER A 251 -15.55 -29.25 -14.46
N SER A 252 -14.50 -28.66 -15.03
CA SER A 252 -14.62 -27.75 -16.19
C SER A 252 -14.20 -28.38 -17.52
N GLU A 253 -13.21 -29.28 -17.54
CA GLU A 253 -12.69 -29.85 -18.79
C GLU A 253 -13.31 -31.20 -19.19
N LEU A 254 -13.78 -32.01 -18.22
CA LEU A 254 -14.10 -33.42 -18.46
C LEU A 254 -15.56 -33.68 -18.86
N HIS A 255 -16.53 -32.93 -18.31
CA HIS A 255 -17.95 -33.25 -18.52
C HIS A 255 -18.51 -32.72 -19.85
N LEU A 256 -18.06 -31.56 -20.32
CA LEU A 256 -18.52 -30.96 -21.58
C LEU A 256 -17.94 -31.68 -22.80
N LYS A 257 -16.66 -32.08 -22.76
CA LYS A 257 -16.01 -32.75 -23.90
C LYS A 257 -16.48 -34.19 -24.09
N ASP A 258 -16.72 -34.95 -23.01
CA ASP A 258 -17.10 -36.38 -23.09
C ASP A 258 -18.54 -36.59 -23.61
N VAL A 259 -19.51 -35.74 -23.22
CA VAL A 259 -20.92 -35.90 -23.62
C VAL A 259 -21.17 -35.42 -25.06
N GLN A 260 -20.53 -34.31 -25.46
CA GLN A 260 -20.71 -33.75 -26.79
C GLN A 260 -20.04 -34.62 -27.87
N TRP A 261 -18.87 -35.15 -27.57
CA TRP A 261 -18.10 -36.04 -28.45
C TRP A 261 -18.76 -37.41 -28.66
N ARG A 262 -19.37 -38.01 -27.60
CA ARG A 262 -20.08 -39.29 -27.70
C ARG A 262 -21.27 -39.24 -28.66
N ARG A 263 -22.07 -38.17 -28.61
CA ARG A 263 -23.19 -37.98 -29.54
C ARG A 263 -22.73 -37.85 -30.99
N GLU A 264 -21.66 -37.08 -31.23
CA GLU A 264 -21.16 -36.86 -32.59
C GLU A 264 -20.63 -38.14 -33.25
N ILE A 265 -19.97 -39.03 -32.48
CA ILE A 265 -19.50 -40.33 -33.00
C ILE A 265 -20.65 -41.33 -33.17
N GLU A 266 -21.56 -41.43 -32.21
CA GLU A 266 -22.72 -42.32 -32.31
C GLU A 266 -23.60 -41.96 -33.51
N ASP A 267 -23.85 -40.66 -33.72
CA ASP A 267 -24.61 -40.16 -34.88
C ASP A 267 -23.89 -40.46 -36.21
N PHE A 268 -22.56 -40.37 -36.24
CA PHE A 268 -21.76 -40.71 -37.43
C PHE A 268 -21.83 -42.19 -37.77
N LEU A 269 -21.65 -43.08 -36.78
CA LEU A 269 -21.70 -44.53 -36.97
C LEU A 269 -23.10 -45.03 -37.36
N GLU A 270 -24.16 -44.44 -36.78
CA GLU A 270 -25.56 -44.75 -37.11
C GLU A 270 -25.88 -44.37 -38.56
N LYS A 271 -25.33 -43.23 -39.03
CA LYS A 271 -25.50 -42.76 -40.42
C LYS A 271 -24.83 -43.69 -41.43
N GLU A 272 -23.58 -44.09 -41.21
CA GLU A 272 -22.88 -45.02 -42.10
C GLU A 272 -23.55 -46.40 -42.15
N LYS A 273 -24.05 -46.88 -41.01
CA LYS A 273 -24.78 -48.16 -40.94
C LYS A 273 -26.04 -48.13 -41.80
N LYS A 274 -26.83 -47.06 -41.72
CA LYS A 274 -28.03 -46.88 -42.55
C LYS A 274 -27.72 -46.82 -44.03
N GLU A 275 -26.68 -46.08 -44.42
CA GLU A 275 -26.25 -45.97 -45.83
C GLU A 275 -25.80 -47.32 -46.39
N LYS A 276 -25.07 -48.11 -45.60
CA LYS A 276 -24.69 -49.48 -45.94
C LYS A 276 -25.89 -50.42 -46.10
N ASP A 277 -26.86 -50.35 -45.18
CA ASP A 277 -28.05 -51.20 -45.23
C ASP A 277 -28.95 -50.85 -46.43
N GLN A 278 -29.02 -49.57 -46.81
CA GLN A 278 -29.70 -49.09 -48.00
C GLN A 278 -29.09 -49.68 -49.29
N ILE A 279 -27.77 -49.64 -49.42
CA ILE A 279 -27.06 -50.18 -50.60
C ILE A 279 -27.22 -51.71 -50.67
N LYS A 280 -27.22 -52.41 -49.53
CA LYS A 280 -27.48 -53.85 -49.49
C LYS A 280 -28.88 -54.22 -49.97
N GLN A 281 -29.89 -53.45 -49.57
CA GLN A 281 -31.27 -53.65 -50.06
C GLN A 281 -31.37 -53.41 -51.57
N GLU A 282 -30.65 -52.42 -52.10
CA GLU A 282 -30.58 -52.20 -53.55
C GLU A 282 -29.94 -53.40 -54.27
N ILE A 283 -28.85 -53.96 -53.72
CA ILE A 283 -28.22 -55.17 -54.27
C ILE A 283 -29.19 -56.36 -54.27
N GLU A 284 -29.91 -56.59 -53.17
CA GLU A 284 -30.91 -57.68 -53.08
C GLU A 284 -32.04 -57.52 -54.11
N GLN A 285 -32.53 -56.29 -54.30
CA GLN A 285 -33.55 -56.00 -55.30
C GLN A 285 -33.05 -56.23 -56.72
N LEU A 286 -31.85 -55.73 -57.04
CA LEU A 286 -31.21 -55.94 -58.34
C LEU A 286 -30.96 -57.43 -58.62
N MET A 287 -30.58 -58.21 -57.60
CA MET A 287 -30.42 -59.66 -57.71
C MET A 287 -31.75 -60.38 -57.97
N LEU A 288 -32.84 -59.95 -57.34
CA LEU A 288 -34.17 -60.53 -57.54
C LEU A 288 -34.70 -60.22 -58.94
N GLU A 289 -34.59 -58.98 -59.40
CA GLU A 289 -34.95 -58.56 -60.76
C GLU A 289 -34.16 -59.35 -61.80
N LYS A 290 -32.84 -59.51 -61.59
CA LYS A 290 -31.98 -60.35 -62.43
C LYS A 290 -32.46 -61.81 -62.45
N GLN A 291 -32.85 -62.38 -61.31
CA GLN A 291 -33.39 -63.76 -61.26
C GLN A 291 -34.73 -63.89 -62.00
N GLN A 292 -35.62 -62.90 -61.87
CA GLN A 292 -36.91 -62.88 -62.56
C GLN A 292 -36.72 -62.82 -64.07
N LEU A 293 -35.84 -61.92 -64.54
CA LEU A 293 -35.42 -61.82 -65.94
C LEU A 293 -34.85 -63.15 -66.44
N THR A 294 -34.01 -63.82 -65.64
CA THR A 294 -33.42 -65.12 -65.99
C THR A 294 -34.47 -66.24 -66.10
N ARG A 295 -35.47 -66.26 -65.21
CA ARG A 295 -36.58 -67.22 -65.25
C ARG A 295 -37.52 -66.98 -66.43
N GLN A 296 -37.83 -65.71 -66.73
CA GLN A 296 -38.62 -65.33 -67.89
C GLN A 296 -37.90 -65.71 -69.20
N TRP A 297 -36.58 -65.55 -69.23
CA TRP A 297 -35.71 -66.06 -70.29
C TRP A 297 -35.85 -67.56 -70.52
N SER A 298 -35.87 -68.34 -69.43
CA SER A 298 -35.96 -69.81 -69.47
C SER A 298 -37.31 -70.32 -69.98
N LEU A 299 -38.37 -69.50 -69.87
CA LEU A 299 -39.74 -69.85 -70.28
C LEU A 299 -40.07 -69.43 -71.72
N ASN A 300 -39.50 -68.33 -72.23
CA ASN A 300 -39.91 -67.72 -73.50
C ASN A 300 -39.14 -68.20 -74.75
N GLY A 301 -38.12 -69.05 -74.61
CA GLY A 301 -37.51 -69.84 -75.70
C GLY A 301 -36.83 -69.09 -76.85
N ASN A 302 -36.96 -67.76 -76.97
CA ASN A 302 -36.38 -66.95 -78.03
C ASN A 302 -35.40 -65.90 -77.49
N GLN A 303 -34.17 -65.94 -78.01
CA GLN A 303 -33.08 -65.00 -77.73
C GLN A 303 -33.38 -63.60 -78.29
N THR A 304 -33.31 -62.58 -77.44
CA THR A 304 -33.27 -61.16 -77.85
C THR A 304 -32.04 -60.51 -77.22
N ASP A 305 -31.20 -59.86 -78.03
CA ASP A 305 -29.96 -59.19 -77.59
C ASP A 305 -30.21 -58.11 -76.53
N GLU A 306 -31.41 -57.51 -76.56
CA GLU A 306 -31.86 -56.47 -75.64
C GLU A 306 -31.93 -56.95 -74.18
N VAL A 307 -32.38 -58.19 -73.96
CA VAL A 307 -32.47 -58.75 -72.60
C VAL A 307 -31.09 -59.15 -72.05
N ASN A 308 -30.17 -59.58 -72.91
CA ASN A 308 -28.78 -59.83 -72.54
C ASN A 308 -28.07 -58.53 -72.15
N ASN A 309 -28.27 -57.45 -72.92
CA ASN A 309 -27.68 -56.14 -72.63
C ASN A 309 -28.19 -55.57 -71.29
N GLU A 310 -29.49 -55.69 -70.99
CA GLU A 310 -30.03 -55.27 -69.70
C GLU A 310 -29.55 -56.15 -68.54
N ARG A 311 -29.36 -57.45 -68.75
CA ARG A 311 -28.73 -58.34 -67.76
C ARG A 311 -27.29 -57.94 -67.46
N GLU A 312 -26.46 -57.68 -68.48
CA GLU A 312 -25.07 -57.24 -68.30
C GLU A 312 -24.99 -55.87 -67.61
N LYS A 313 -25.93 -54.98 -67.90
CA LYS A 313 -26.05 -53.67 -67.24
C LYS A 313 -26.42 -53.81 -65.75
N MET A 314 -27.32 -54.73 -65.39
CA MET A 314 -27.59 -55.06 -63.98
C MET A 314 -26.37 -55.69 -63.30
N GLU A 315 -25.64 -56.59 -63.98
CA GLU A 315 -24.41 -57.17 -63.45
C GLU A 315 -23.34 -56.13 -63.13
N ARG A 316 -23.17 -55.12 -64.00
CA ARG A 316 -22.29 -53.97 -63.73
C ARG A 316 -22.75 -53.15 -62.52
N ARG A 317 -24.05 -52.85 -62.42
CA ARG A 317 -24.61 -52.08 -61.28
C ARG A 317 -24.45 -52.80 -59.95
N ILE A 318 -24.62 -54.13 -59.93
CA ILE A 318 -24.39 -54.95 -58.74
C ILE A 318 -22.91 -54.87 -58.34
N LEU A 319 -21.99 -55.02 -59.29
CA LEU A 319 -20.55 -54.94 -59.02
C LEU A 319 -20.14 -53.56 -58.47
N ASP A 320 -20.64 -52.47 -59.06
CA ASP A 320 -20.35 -51.11 -58.60
C ASP A 320 -20.88 -50.86 -57.17
N ALA A 321 -22.07 -51.36 -56.86
CA ALA A 321 -22.66 -51.29 -55.52
C ALA A 321 -21.88 -52.14 -54.50
N GLU A 322 -21.39 -53.32 -54.89
CA GLU A 322 -20.53 -54.17 -54.05
C GLU A 322 -19.19 -53.50 -53.72
N ILE A 323 -18.60 -52.78 -54.69
CA ILE A 323 -17.38 -51.97 -54.46
C ILE A 323 -17.67 -50.84 -53.46
N ALA A 324 -18.78 -50.12 -53.62
CA ALA A 324 -19.16 -49.05 -52.70
C ALA A 324 -19.37 -49.55 -51.26
N VAL A 325 -19.96 -50.74 -51.07
CA VAL A 325 -20.09 -51.38 -49.74
C VAL A 325 -18.71 -51.68 -49.14
N LYS A 326 -17.75 -52.09 -49.97
CA LYS A 326 -16.39 -52.42 -49.54
C LYS A 326 -15.60 -51.17 -49.13
N ASP A 327 -15.79 -50.06 -49.84
CA ASP A 327 -15.18 -48.77 -49.51
C ASP A 327 -15.73 -48.21 -48.19
N ILE A 328 -17.06 -48.25 -48.01
CA ILE A 328 -17.72 -47.88 -46.73
C ILE A 328 -17.21 -48.76 -45.58
N GLN A 329 -17.01 -50.06 -45.83
CA GLN A 329 -16.42 -50.96 -44.83
C GLN A 329 -15.01 -50.56 -44.43
N SER A 330 -14.17 -50.12 -45.38
CA SER A 330 -12.80 -49.64 -45.10
C SER A 330 -12.80 -48.36 -44.28
N ILE A 331 -13.67 -47.40 -44.59
CA ILE A 331 -13.80 -46.13 -43.84
C ILE A 331 -14.28 -46.40 -42.41
N SER A 332 -15.27 -47.30 -42.24
CA SER A 332 -15.79 -47.68 -40.93
C SER A 332 -14.77 -48.42 -40.05
N ALA A 333 -13.77 -49.07 -40.65
CA ALA A 333 -12.68 -49.73 -39.92
C ALA A 333 -11.71 -48.69 -39.33
N ALA A 334 -11.29 -47.70 -40.12
CA ALA A 334 -10.45 -46.61 -39.64
C ALA A 334 -11.13 -45.76 -38.54
N ALA A 335 -12.46 -45.59 -38.63
CA ALA A 335 -13.24 -44.93 -37.58
C ALA A 335 -13.28 -45.74 -36.28
N ARG A 336 -13.33 -47.08 -36.34
CA ARG A 336 -13.24 -47.95 -35.16
C ARG A 336 -11.88 -47.85 -34.47
N ASP A 337 -10.79 -47.93 -35.24
CA ASP A 337 -9.43 -47.82 -34.68
C ASP A 337 -9.22 -46.48 -33.96
N ARG A 338 -9.76 -45.40 -34.52
CA ARG A 338 -9.69 -44.08 -33.89
C ARG A 338 -10.56 -43.98 -32.63
N ASN A 339 -11.72 -44.63 -32.61
CA ASN A 339 -12.58 -44.71 -31.42
C ASN A 339 -11.91 -45.53 -30.29
N GLU A 340 -11.24 -46.63 -30.63
CA GLU A 340 -10.48 -47.44 -29.65
C GLU A 340 -9.29 -46.65 -29.07
N SER A 341 -8.59 -45.88 -29.89
CA SER A 341 -7.52 -44.98 -29.42
C SER A 341 -8.03 -43.92 -28.44
N LEU A 342 -9.22 -43.39 -28.67
CA LEU A 342 -9.82 -42.35 -27.82
C LEU A 342 -10.41 -42.93 -26.52
N GLU A 343 -10.98 -44.15 -26.57
CA GLU A 343 -11.38 -44.89 -25.35
C GLU A 343 -10.15 -45.23 -24.47
N ALA A 344 -8.99 -45.54 -25.06
CA ALA A 344 -7.74 -45.73 -24.31
C ALA A 344 -7.27 -44.43 -23.62
N GLU A 345 -7.36 -43.29 -24.31
CA GLU A 345 -7.04 -41.98 -23.73
C GLU A 345 -8.00 -41.62 -22.58
N LYS A 346 -9.28 -41.93 -22.72
CA LYS A 346 -10.29 -41.76 -21.67
C LYS A 346 -9.99 -42.61 -20.43
N ALA A 347 -9.59 -43.87 -20.61
CA ALA A 347 -9.22 -44.75 -19.49
C ALA A 347 -8.02 -44.20 -18.71
N SER A 348 -7.02 -43.63 -19.40
CA SER A 348 -5.87 -42.96 -18.76
C SER A 348 -6.31 -41.77 -17.91
N LEU A 349 -7.17 -40.90 -18.44
CA LEU A 349 -7.69 -39.74 -17.72
C LEU A 349 -8.56 -40.12 -16.50
N GLN A 350 -9.35 -41.20 -16.60
CA GLN A 350 -10.13 -41.73 -15.47
C GLN A 350 -9.24 -42.29 -14.36
N GLN A 351 -8.11 -42.90 -14.71
CA GLN A 351 -7.14 -43.40 -13.73
C GLN A 351 -6.47 -42.22 -12.97
N GLU A 352 -6.08 -41.17 -13.68
CA GLU A 352 -5.55 -39.94 -13.06
C GLU A 352 -6.59 -39.29 -12.12
N LEU A 353 -7.86 -39.29 -12.53
CA LEU A 353 -8.98 -38.77 -11.74
C LEU A 353 -9.18 -39.56 -10.43
N SER A 354 -9.09 -40.89 -10.49
CA SER A 354 -9.18 -41.76 -9.32
C SER A 354 -8.05 -41.49 -8.33
N ASN A 355 -6.83 -41.31 -8.82
CA ASN A 355 -5.65 -41.00 -8.00
C ASN A 355 -5.74 -39.60 -7.35
N ALA A 356 -6.30 -38.62 -8.06
CA ALA A 356 -6.59 -37.28 -7.54
C ALA A 356 -7.69 -37.30 -6.44
N THR A 357 -8.69 -38.17 -6.59
CA THR A 357 -9.81 -38.30 -5.65
C THR A 357 -9.40 -39.01 -4.36
N SER A 358 -8.48 -39.98 -4.44
CA SER A 358 -7.94 -40.65 -3.25
C SER A 358 -7.04 -39.72 -2.42
N THR A 359 -6.18 -38.94 -3.09
CA THR A 359 -5.31 -37.95 -2.42
C THR A 359 -6.11 -36.84 -1.74
N THR A 360 -7.20 -36.36 -2.34
CA THR A 360 -8.08 -35.36 -1.71
C THR A 360 -8.79 -35.90 -0.46
N LYS A 361 -9.29 -37.15 -0.48
CA LYS A 361 -9.85 -37.80 0.72
C LYS A 361 -8.83 -37.96 1.84
N GLU A 362 -7.59 -38.30 1.52
CA GLU A 362 -6.52 -38.46 2.51
C GLU A 362 -6.11 -37.12 3.15
N LEU A 363 -6.11 -36.04 2.37
CA LEU A 363 -5.89 -34.68 2.89
C LEU A 363 -7.03 -34.23 3.81
N GLN A 364 -8.27 -34.59 3.48
CA GLN A 364 -9.45 -34.22 4.27
C GLN A 364 -9.50 -34.94 5.63
N SER A 365 -9.02 -36.19 5.73
CA SER A 365 -8.90 -36.89 7.01
C SER A 365 -7.78 -36.32 7.89
N LYS A 366 -6.63 -35.97 7.28
CA LYS A 366 -5.53 -35.27 7.98
C LYS A 366 -5.97 -33.91 8.52
N PHE A 367 -6.77 -33.17 7.76
CA PHE A 367 -7.36 -31.89 8.18
C PHE A 367 -8.24 -32.02 9.42
N SER A 368 -9.12 -33.02 9.46
CA SER A 368 -10.03 -33.25 10.60
C SER A 368 -9.27 -33.59 11.89
N SER A 369 -8.15 -34.31 11.78
CA SER A 369 -7.26 -34.62 12.92
C SER A 369 -6.51 -33.38 13.41
N LEU A 370 -6.04 -32.54 12.49
CA LEU A 370 -5.30 -31.32 12.81
C LEU A 370 -6.20 -30.26 13.48
N GLU A 371 -7.45 -30.16 13.05
CA GLU A 371 -8.46 -29.28 13.65
C GLU A 371 -8.78 -29.67 15.11
N GLN A 372 -8.85 -30.97 15.40
CA GLN A 372 -9.02 -31.45 16.78
C GLN A 372 -7.81 -31.11 17.66
N SER A 373 -6.60 -31.27 17.11
CA SER A 373 -5.36 -30.89 17.80
C SER A 373 -5.31 -29.37 18.07
N TYR A 374 -5.74 -28.55 17.11
CA TYR A 374 -5.80 -27.10 17.25
C TYR A 374 -6.75 -26.64 18.37
N ASN A 375 -7.96 -27.20 18.42
CA ASN A 375 -8.94 -26.86 19.43
C ASN A 375 -8.49 -27.26 20.85
N GLN A 376 -7.76 -28.37 20.98
CA GLN A 376 -7.15 -28.78 22.24
C GLN A 376 -6.06 -27.80 22.68
N LEU A 377 -5.22 -27.36 21.75
CA LEU A 377 -4.14 -26.40 22.00
C LEU A 377 -4.67 -25.02 22.43
N LEU A 378 -5.78 -24.58 21.83
CA LEU A 378 -6.46 -23.33 22.17
C LEU A 378 -7.05 -23.38 23.58
N LEU A 379 -7.56 -24.54 23.99
CA LEU A 379 -8.06 -24.75 25.35
C LEU A 379 -6.94 -24.66 26.37
N ASP A 380 -5.80 -25.31 26.12
CA ASP A 380 -4.64 -25.29 26.99
C ASP A 380 -4.04 -23.87 27.12
N TYR A 381 -4.02 -23.10 26.02
CA TYR A 381 -3.61 -21.70 26.03
C TYR A 381 -4.51 -20.80 26.90
N ASN A 382 -5.83 -20.99 26.80
CA ASN A 382 -6.80 -20.22 27.59
C ASN A 382 -6.69 -20.56 29.09
N ILE A 383 -6.38 -21.82 29.43
CA ILE A 383 -6.13 -22.25 30.82
C ILE A 383 -4.86 -21.57 31.36
N ALA A 384 -3.75 -21.63 30.62
CA ALA A 384 -2.48 -21.01 31.02
C ALA A 384 -2.57 -19.48 31.16
N THR A 385 -3.39 -18.84 30.34
CA THR A 385 -3.62 -17.38 30.39
C THR A 385 -4.40 -16.98 31.64
N ARG A 386 -5.41 -17.77 32.04
CA ARG A 386 -6.16 -17.55 33.29
C ARG A 386 -5.30 -17.76 34.53
N GLU A 387 -4.42 -18.77 34.53
CA GLU A 387 -3.48 -18.99 35.63
C GLU A 387 -2.48 -17.83 35.77
N LYS A 388 -2.02 -17.26 34.64
CA LYS A 388 -1.15 -16.07 34.61
C LYS A 388 -1.87 -14.82 35.16
N GLU A 389 -3.14 -14.63 34.86
CA GLU A 389 -3.95 -13.51 35.37
C GLU A 389 -4.16 -13.63 36.90
N GLN A 390 -4.46 -14.83 37.40
CA GLN A 390 -4.62 -15.07 38.84
C GLN A 390 -3.33 -14.82 39.63
N LEU A 391 -2.17 -15.20 39.08
CA LEU A 391 -0.86 -14.92 39.68
C LEU A 391 -0.51 -13.43 39.64
N HIS A 392 -0.92 -12.70 38.59
CA HIS A 392 -0.73 -11.26 38.49
C HIS A 392 -1.60 -10.49 39.50
N ASP A 393 -2.81 -10.97 39.77
CA ASP A 393 -3.72 -10.40 40.78
C ASP A 393 -3.35 -10.74 42.23
N GLN A 394 -2.65 -11.86 42.46
CA GLN A 394 -1.99 -12.13 43.74
C GLN A 394 -0.79 -11.19 43.95
N ARG A 395 0.03 -10.98 42.90
CA ARG A 395 1.18 -10.06 42.96
C ARG A 395 0.80 -8.59 43.18
N LYS A 396 -0.34 -8.15 42.63
CA LYS A 396 -0.93 -6.81 42.87
C LYS A 396 -1.40 -6.61 44.32
N ARG A 397 -1.77 -7.68 45.02
CA ARG A 397 -2.21 -7.63 46.42
C ARG A 397 -1.04 -7.62 47.41
N GLU A 398 0.12 -8.15 47.03
CA GLU A 398 1.32 -8.21 47.87
C GLU A 398 2.23 -6.98 47.73
N ILE A 399 2.17 -6.26 46.60
CA ILE A 399 2.93 -5.02 46.37
C ILE A 399 1.98 -3.82 46.55
N GLY A 400 1.94 -3.28 47.77
CA GLY A 400 1.07 -2.16 48.14
C GLY A 400 1.21 -0.91 47.25
N THR A 401 0.07 -0.47 46.71
CA THR A 401 -0.31 0.88 46.26
C THR A 401 0.71 1.73 45.47
N MET A 402 0.58 1.72 44.14
CA MET A 402 0.64 2.94 43.33
C MET A 402 -0.75 3.21 42.75
N VAL A 403 -1.31 4.38 43.04
CA VAL A 403 -2.62 4.84 42.56
C VAL A 403 -2.62 4.89 41.02
N PRO A 404 -3.63 4.35 40.30
CA PRO A 404 -3.69 4.49 38.86
C PRO A 404 -3.91 5.96 38.50
N MET A 405 -3.04 6.50 37.65
CA MET A 405 -3.08 7.89 37.16
C MET A 405 -4.18 8.13 36.10
N CYS A 406 -4.92 7.07 35.73
CA CYS A 406 -5.94 7.02 34.69
C CYS A 406 -7.29 6.67 35.35
N THR A 407 -8.30 7.53 35.20
CA THR A 407 -9.62 7.32 35.80
C THR A 407 -10.48 6.44 34.91
N GLU A 408 -11.11 5.42 35.46
CA GLU A 408 -12.13 4.66 34.74
C GLU A 408 -13.47 5.40 34.80
N PHE A 409 -14.08 5.64 33.63
CA PHE A 409 -15.36 6.32 33.48
C PHE A 409 -16.46 5.31 33.14
N PRO A 410 -17.63 5.37 33.80
CA PRO A 410 -18.75 4.51 33.46
C PRO A 410 -19.35 4.91 32.10
N LEU A 411 -19.89 3.92 31.38
CA LEU A 411 -20.45 4.09 30.03
C LEU A 411 -21.48 5.24 29.95
N GLU A 412 -22.34 5.36 30.95
CA GLU A 412 -23.40 6.37 30.99
C GLU A 412 -22.83 7.81 31.07
N GLU A 413 -21.71 8.01 31.75
CA GLU A 413 -21.05 9.32 31.82
C GLU A 413 -20.46 9.69 30.44
N ILE A 414 -19.89 8.71 29.73
CA ILE A 414 -19.38 8.89 28.36
C ILE A 414 -20.50 9.16 27.37
N LYS A 415 -21.61 8.42 27.45
CA LYS A 415 -22.79 8.67 26.61
C LYS A 415 -23.37 10.06 26.87
N GLN A 416 -23.51 10.46 28.13
CA GLN A 416 -24.01 11.79 28.47
C GLN A 416 -23.08 12.88 27.93
N ALA A 417 -21.77 12.75 28.13
CA ALA A 417 -20.78 13.71 27.66
C ALA A 417 -20.75 13.87 26.13
N THR A 418 -21.11 12.82 25.39
CA THR A 418 -21.09 12.78 23.90
C THR A 418 -22.48 12.88 23.26
N GLU A 419 -23.54 13.08 24.05
CA GLU A 419 -24.94 13.01 23.59
C GLU A 419 -25.25 11.72 22.83
N ASN A 420 -24.93 10.58 23.44
CA ASN A 420 -25.02 9.24 22.85
C ASN A 420 -24.20 9.08 21.56
N PHE A 421 -22.94 9.57 21.58
CA PHE A 421 -22.05 9.56 20.41
C PHE A 421 -22.68 10.26 19.19
N SER A 422 -23.32 11.40 19.41
CA SER A 422 -23.96 12.19 18.36
C SER A 422 -22.96 12.57 17.28
N ALA A 423 -23.37 12.46 16.01
CA ALA A 423 -22.55 12.90 14.87
C ALA A 423 -22.21 14.41 14.95
N LEU A 424 -23.02 15.22 15.63
CA LEU A 424 -22.75 16.64 15.86
C LEU A 424 -21.57 16.88 16.81
N ARG A 425 -21.24 15.91 17.65
CA ARG A 425 -20.11 15.95 18.58
C ARG A 425 -18.84 15.34 17.98
N LYS A 426 -18.93 14.72 16.80
CA LYS A 426 -17.79 14.10 16.12
C LYS A 426 -16.83 15.18 15.61
N ILE A 427 -15.57 15.10 16.04
CA ILE A 427 -14.51 16.05 15.66
C ILE A 427 -13.50 15.44 14.67
N GLY A 428 -13.49 14.12 14.53
CA GLY A 428 -12.62 13.44 13.59
C GLY A 428 -12.92 11.95 13.49
N GLU A 429 -12.36 11.31 12.47
CA GLU A 429 -12.39 9.86 12.28
C GLU A 429 -11.13 9.46 11.50
N GLY A 430 -10.42 8.46 12.01
CA GLY A 430 -9.25 7.89 11.37
C GLY A 430 -9.31 6.36 11.38
N GLY A 431 -8.20 5.70 11.06
CA GLY A 431 -8.10 4.22 11.05
C GLY A 431 -8.42 3.54 12.38
N PHE A 432 -8.40 4.30 13.48
CA PHE A 432 -8.66 3.83 14.84
C PHE A 432 -10.10 4.10 15.33
N GLY A 433 -10.94 4.71 14.49
CA GLY A 433 -12.34 5.01 14.81
C GLY A 433 -12.65 6.49 15.04
N PRO A 434 -13.90 6.80 15.39
CA PRO A 434 -14.37 8.18 15.56
C PRO A 434 -13.94 8.80 16.89
N VAL A 435 -13.66 10.10 16.85
CA VAL A 435 -13.35 10.93 18.03
C VAL A 435 -14.44 11.96 18.23
N TYR A 436 -14.92 12.08 19.46
CA TYR A 436 -16.01 13.00 19.85
C TYR A 436 -15.51 14.05 20.83
N LYS A 437 -15.98 15.29 20.68
CA LYS A 437 -15.83 16.32 21.71
C LYS A 437 -16.90 16.12 22.77
N GLY A 438 -16.49 16.02 24.02
CA GLY A 438 -17.39 15.87 25.15
C GLY A 438 -17.14 16.91 26.24
N PHE A 439 -18.07 16.96 27.19
CA PHE A 439 -17.91 17.72 28.42
C PHE A 439 -18.08 16.77 29.60
N LEU A 440 -17.01 16.54 30.34
CA LEU A 440 -16.92 15.53 31.38
C LEU A 440 -16.35 16.17 32.65
N ARG A 441 -17.09 16.12 33.76
CA ARG A 441 -16.70 16.69 35.06
C ARG A 441 -16.11 18.11 34.95
N ASN A 442 -16.84 19.01 34.30
CA ASN A 442 -16.45 20.41 34.05
C ASN A 442 -15.20 20.60 33.16
N THR A 443 -14.78 19.55 32.45
CA THR A 443 -13.62 19.59 31.55
C THR A 443 -14.07 19.27 30.13
N VAL A 444 -13.61 20.06 29.16
CA VAL A 444 -13.80 19.75 27.74
C VAL A 444 -12.80 18.65 27.36
N VAL A 445 -13.30 17.55 26.81
CA VAL A 445 -12.50 16.35 26.52
C VAL A 445 -12.66 15.88 25.08
N ALA A 446 -11.68 15.12 24.61
CA ALA A 446 -11.75 14.35 23.37
C ALA A 446 -11.91 12.86 23.71
N ILE A 447 -12.94 12.21 23.18
CA ILE A 447 -13.29 10.81 23.48
C ILE A 447 -13.12 10.01 22.19
N LYS A 448 -12.04 9.21 22.12
CA LYS A 448 -11.74 8.31 21.00
C LYS A 448 -12.42 6.98 21.26
N ARG A 449 -13.36 6.57 20.40
CA ARG A 449 -14.02 5.27 20.50
C ARG A 449 -13.36 4.30 19.52
N LEU A 450 -12.78 3.23 20.05
CA LEU A 450 -12.19 2.15 19.27
C LEU A 450 -13.29 1.13 18.90
N ASP A 451 -13.11 0.40 17.81
CA ASP A 451 -14.05 -0.66 17.43
C ASP A 451 -13.85 -1.89 18.33
N PRO A 452 -14.81 -2.27 19.20
CA PRO A 452 -14.65 -3.40 20.12
C PRO A 452 -14.56 -4.77 19.41
N LYS A 453 -14.92 -4.85 18.12
CA LYS A 453 -14.89 -6.11 17.35
C LYS A 453 -13.55 -6.39 16.67
N SER A 454 -12.64 -5.42 16.65
CA SER A 454 -11.32 -5.58 16.04
C SER A 454 -10.32 -6.09 17.10
N LEU A 455 -9.68 -7.23 16.83
CA LEU A 455 -8.60 -7.74 17.70
C LEU A 455 -7.39 -6.79 17.73
N GLN A 456 -7.22 -5.96 16.69
CA GLN A 456 -6.14 -4.98 16.64
C GLN A 456 -6.42 -3.79 17.57
N SER A 457 -7.65 -3.29 17.59
CA SER A 457 -8.02 -2.12 18.39
C SER A 457 -7.97 -2.40 19.90
N SER A 458 -8.23 -3.64 20.35
CA SER A 458 -8.08 -4.02 21.76
C SER A 458 -6.62 -3.98 22.21
N THR A 459 -5.69 -4.46 21.39
CA THR A 459 -4.25 -4.36 21.69
C THR A 459 -3.76 -2.92 21.71
N GLU A 460 -4.27 -2.06 20.82
CA GLU A 460 -3.93 -0.63 20.78
C GLU A 460 -4.50 0.11 22.00
N PHE A 461 -5.73 -0.22 22.43
CA PHE A 461 -6.36 0.32 23.64
C PHE A 461 -5.50 0.09 24.89
N GLU A 462 -5.11 -1.16 25.12
CA GLU A 462 -4.30 -1.54 26.28
C GLU A 462 -2.91 -0.90 26.21
N GLN A 463 -2.33 -0.82 25.02
CA GLN A 463 -1.01 -0.22 24.82
C GLN A 463 -1.04 1.29 25.11
N GLU A 464 -2.05 2.01 24.63
CA GLU A 464 -2.23 3.43 24.93
C GLU A 464 -2.36 3.69 26.44
N ILE A 465 -3.19 2.91 27.14
CA ILE A 465 -3.33 3.01 28.60
C ILE A 465 -2.01 2.71 29.31
N SER A 466 -1.31 1.65 28.89
CA SER A 466 -0.06 1.20 29.50
C SER A 466 1.07 2.22 29.36
N VAL A 467 1.12 2.94 28.22
CA VAL A 467 2.13 3.97 27.94
C VAL A 467 1.73 5.30 28.57
N LEU A 468 0.58 5.87 28.16
CA LEU A 468 0.14 7.20 28.60
C LEU A 468 -0.25 7.26 30.08
N GLY A 469 -0.60 6.13 30.70
CA GLY A 469 -0.80 6.04 32.14
C GLY A 469 0.48 6.20 32.96
N LYS A 470 1.67 6.10 32.34
CA LYS A 470 2.98 6.15 33.01
C LYS A 470 3.84 7.36 32.61
N VAL A 471 3.48 8.07 31.54
CA VAL A 471 4.28 9.19 31.02
C VAL A 471 3.48 10.48 31.04
N ARG A 472 4.13 11.58 31.45
CA ARG A 472 3.58 12.93 31.34
C ARG A 472 4.66 13.90 30.88
N HIS A 473 4.35 14.66 29.84
CA HIS A 473 5.23 15.65 29.26
C HIS A 473 4.39 16.78 28.64
N PRO A 474 4.80 18.06 28.69
CA PRO A 474 4.04 19.17 28.11
C PRO A 474 3.68 19.01 26.62
N ASN A 475 4.50 18.26 25.89
CA ASN A 475 4.34 17.99 24.45
C ASN A 475 3.90 16.55 24.14
N ILE A 476 3.28 15.86 25.10
CA ILE A 476 2.60 14.57 24.91
C ILE A 476 1.15 14.73 25.37
N ILE A 477 0.21 14.14 24.63
CA ILE A 477 -1.20 14.21 24.96
C ILE A 477 -1.48 13.57 26.33
N THR A 478 -2.32 14.21 27.13
CA THR A 478 -2.71 13.71 28.44
C THR A 478 -3.91 12.78 28.30
N LEU A 479 -3.72 11.50 28.67
CA LEU A 479 -4.82 10.56 28.90
C LEU A 479 -5.45 10.88 30.27
N ILE A 480 -6.71 11.32 30.25
CA ILE A 480 -7.49 11.63 31.46
C ILE A 480 -8.06 10.34 32.05
N GLY A 481 -8.53 9.44 31.18
CA GLY A 481 -9.15 8.20 31.61
C GLY A 481 -9.54 7.29 30.46
N SER A 482 -10.22 6.20 30.80
CA SER A 482 -10.73 5.22 29.85
C SER A 482 -12.12 4.73 30.25
N CYS A 483 -12.85 4.17 29.30
CA CYS A 483 -14.10 3.47 29.51
C CYS A 483 -14.01 2.12 28.78
N PRO A 484 -13.65 1.04 29.49
CA PRO A 484 -13.48 -0.29 28.89
C PRO A 484 -14.75 -0.80 28.20
N GLU A 485 -15.93 -0.59 28.80
CA GLU A 485 -17.23 -1.00 28.26
C GLU A 485 -17.53 -0.40 26.87
N ALA A 486 -17.10 0.84 26.64
CA ALA A 486 -17.25 1.54 25.37
C ALA A 486 -16.06 1.35 24.43
N SER A 487 -14.98 0.67 24.89
CA SER A 487 -13.65 0.71 24.27
C SER A 487 -13.22 2.15 23.95
N ALA A 488 -13.41 3.07 24.90
CA ALA A 488 -13.19 4.49 24.70
C ALA A 488 -12.05 5.04 25.55
N LEU A 489 -11.23 5.93 24.96
CA LEU A 489 -10.14 6.65 25.64
C LEU A 489 -10.50 8.14 25.73
N VAL A 490 -10.26 8.73 26.89
CA VAL A 490 -10.62 10.13 27.20
C VAL A 490 -9.35 10.95 27.34
N TYR A 491 -9.17 11.95 26.47
CA TYR A 491 -8.02 12.84 26.44
C TYR A 491 -8.41 14.29 26.71
N GLU A 492 -7.40 15.11 27.00
CA GLU A 492 -7.55 16.56 26.90
C GLU A 492 -7.98 16.99 25.49
N TYR A 493 -8.83 18.02 25.40
CA TYR A 493 -9.27 18.55 24.12
C TYR A 493 -8.30 19.62 23.59
N LEU A 494 -7.83 19.43 22.35
CA LEU A 494 -6.88 20.32 21.68
C LEU A 494 -7.57 21.07 20.54
N ALA A 495 -7.87 22.35 20.78
CA ALA A 495 -8.83 23.13 20.00
C ALA A 495 -8.41 23.41 18.53
N ASN A 496 -7.11 23.42 18.23
CA ASN A 496 -6.60 23.70 16.89
C ASN A 496 -6.40 22.44 16.03
N GLY A 497 -6.84 21.26 16.52
CA GLY A 497 -6.81 20.02 15.75
C GLY A 497 -5.39 19.50 15.48
N ASN A 498 -5.23 18.74 14.40
CA ASN A 498 -3.95 18.14 14.01
C ASN A 498 -3.11 19.08 13.14
N LEU A 499 -1.79 18.83 13.12
CA LEU A 499 -0.82 19.64 12.39
C LEU A 499 -0.99 19.52 10.87
N ASN A 500 -1.41 18.36 10.36
CA ASN A 500 -1.62 18.14 8.92
C ASN A 500 -2.69 19.10 8.36
N ASP A 501 -3.85 19.17 9.00
CA ASP A 501 -4.95 20.07 8.65
C ASP A 501 -4.52 21.54 8.76
N ARG A 502 -3.71 21.88 9.77
CA ARG A 502 -3.22 23.25 9.97
C ARG A 502 -2.15 23.66 8.97
N LEU A 503 -1.29 22.74 8.51
CA LEU A 503 -0.35 23.00 7.42
C LEU A 503 -1.08 23.21 6.09
N ASN A 504 -2.13 22.44 5.85
CA ASN A 504 -2.97 22.56 4.65
C ASN A 504 -4.01 23.69 4.73
N CYS A 505 -4.00 24.50 5.79
CA CYS A 505 -4.95 25.61 6.01
C CYS A 505 -6.42 25.18 5.89
N ARG A 506 -6.73 23.94 6.29
CA ARG A 506 -8.10 23.39 6.21
C ARG A 506 -9.05 24.23 7.05
N GLY A 507 -10.28 24.40 6.56
CA GLY A 507 -11.28 25.27 7.19
C GLY A 507 -10.95 26.75 7.10
N ASN A 508 -10.15 27.16 6.10
CA ASN A 508 -9.71 28.55 5.88
C ASN A 508 -8.92 29.13 7.07
N THR A 509 -8.18 28.26 7.75
CA THR A 509 -7.34 28.67 8.88
C THR A 509 -6.08 29.38 8.38
N PRO A 510 -5.55 30.38 9.10
CA PRO A 510 -4.37 31.11 8.65
C PRO A 510 -3.13 30.19 8.61
N PRO A 511 -2.20 30.42 7.66
CA PRO A 511 -0.94 29.67 7.59
C PRO A 511 -0.13 29.77 8.88
N LEU A 512 0.49 28.65 9.27
CA LEU A 512 1.42 28.63 10.39
C LEU A 512 2.70 29.40 10.03
N THR A 513 3.07 30.39 10.85
CA THR A 513 4.29 31.16 10.67
C THR A 513 5.54 30.32 10.92
N TRP A 514 6.68 30.74 10.37
CA TRP A 514 7.97 30.05 10.58
C TRP A 514 8.31 29.89 12.07
N ARG A 515 7.92 30.86 12.90
CA ARG A 515 8.10 30.82 14.36
C ARG A 515 7.30 29.67 14.95
N LEU A 516 5.99 29.60 14.69
CA LEU A 516 5.14 28.50 15.16
C LEU A 516 5.65 27.15 14.67
N ARG A 517 6.06 27.05 13.40
CA ARG A 517 6.63 25.81 12.85
C ARG A 517 7.91 25.39 13.57
N THR A 518 8.80 26.33 13.89
CA THR A 518 10.03 26.07 14.65
C THR A 518 9.74 25.67 16.09
N ARG A 519 8.74 26.30 16.74
CA ARG A 519 8.26 25.91 18.08
C ARG A 519 7.72 24.47 18.09
N ILE A 520 6.94 24.10 17.07
CA ILE A 520 6.40 22.75 16.90
C ILE A 520 7.54 21.73 16.74
N ILE A 521 8.54 22.03 15.91
CA ILE A 521 9.74 21.17 15.74
C ILE A 521 10.44 20.94 17.09
N GLY A 522 10.67 22.01 17.86
CA GLY A 522 11.27 21.92 19.18
C GLY A 522 10.46 21.08 20.16
N ALA A 523 9.16 21.31 20.22
CA ALA A 523 8.24 20.56 21.09
C ALA A 523 8.21 19.06 20.78
N VAL A 524 8.13 18.69 19.49
CA VAL A 524 8.17 17.27 19.07
C VAL A 524 9.52 16.64 19.40
N CYS A 525 10.63 17.34 19.12
CA CYS A 525 11.98 16.86 19.46
C CYS A 525 12.14 16.65 20.96
N SER A 526 11.65 17.57 21.79
CA SER A 526 11.69 17.48 23.25
C SER A 526 10.88 16.28 23.78
N ALA A 527 9.68 16.05 23.25
CA ALA A 527 8.88 14.88 23.61
C ALA A 527 9.55 13.55 23.23
N LEU A 528 10.16 13.47 22.04
CA LEU A 528 10.87 12.26 21.61
C LEU A 528 12.09 11.98 22.48
N ILE A 529 12.89 13.00 22.81
CA ILE A 529 14.03 12.86 23.74
C ILE A 529 13.55 12.29 25.07
N PHE A 530 12.44 12.80 25.61
CA PHE A 530 11.85 12.30 26.85
C PHE A 530 11.41 10.84 26.74
N LEU A 531 10.71 10.45 25.68
CA LEU A 531 10.27 9.07 25.44
C LEU A 531 11.46 8.10 25.26
N HIS A 532 12.46 8.49 24.48
CA HIS A 532 13.64 7.68 24.19
C HIS A 532 14.55 7.54 25.42
N SER A 533 14.51 8.50 26.33
CA SER A 533 15.26 8.48 27.60
C SER A 533 14.49 7.79 28.74
N ALA A 534 13.27 7.30 28.50
CA ALA A 534 12.45 6.65 29.52
C ALA A 534 13.16 5.42 30.11
N LYS A 535 13.04 5.25 31.43
CA LYS A 535 13.61 4.12 32.17
C LYS A 535 12.48 3.27 32.77
N PRO A 536 12.63 1.94 32.84
CA PRO A 536 13.84 1.16 32.54
C PRO A 536 14.09 0.93 31.05
N HIS A 537 13.14 1.24 30.16
CA HIS A 537 13.17 0.90 28.75
C HIS A 537 12.73 2.12 27.91
N PRO A 538 13.47 2.49 26.85
CA PRO A 538 13.06 3.53 25.92
C PRO A 538 11.68 3.23 25.32
N ILE A 539 10.88 4.28 25.10
CA ILE A 539 9.58 4.18 24.44
C ILE A 539 9.72 4.74 23.03
N VAL A 540 9.39 3.94 22.01
CA VAL A 540 9.32 4.38 20.62
C VAL A 540 7.87 4.62 20.25
N HIS A 541 7.59 5.74 19.60
CA HIS A 541 6.24 6.08 19.15
C HIS A 541 5.81 5.21 17.95
N GLY A 542 6.65 5.12 16.91
CA GLY A 542 6.48 4.19 15.79
C GLY A 542 5.55 4.65 14.66
N ASP A 543 4.57 5.53 14.92
CA ASP A 543 3.72 6.16 13.88
C ASP A 543 3.72 7.70 14.00
N LEU A 544 4.90 8.32 14.09
CA LEU A 544 4.99 9.78 14.20
C LEU A 544 4.72 10.45 12.85
N LYS A 545 3.69 11.29 12.77
CA LYS A 545 3.28 12.04 11.58
C LYS A 545 2.52 13.32 11.97
N PRO A 546 2.33 14.29 11.05
CA PRO A 546 1.56 15.50 11.33
C PRO A 546 0.11 15.24 11.80
N ASP A 547 -0.56 14.17 11.37
CA ASP A 547 -1.90 13.81 11.85
C ASP A 547 -1.91 13.45 13.35
N ASN A 548 -0.78 12.97 13.86
CA ASN A 548 -0.58 12.55 15.26
C ASN A 548 0.09 13.64 16.11
N ILE A 549 0.17 14.88 15.61
CA ILE A 549 0.64 16.05 16.36
C ILE A 549 -0.54 17.02 16.47
N LEU A 550 -1.08 17.15 17.68
CA LEU A 550 -2.25 17.98 17.94
C LEU A 550 -1.83 19.32 18.55
N LEU A 551 -2.66 20.35 18.35
CA LEU A 551 -2.38 21.73 18.75
C LEU A 551 -3.45 22.25 19.72
N ASP A 552 -3.03 22.74 20.89
CA ASP A 552 -3.93 23.40 21.83
C ASP A 552 -4.33 24.81 21.34
N SER A 553 -5.13 25.53 22.13
CA SER A 553 -5.57 26.90 21.81
C SER A 553 -4.42 27.90 21.64
N ASN A 554 -3.26 27.64 22.24
CA ASN A 554 -2.05 28.46 22.22
C ASN A 554 -1.01 27.96 21.21
N PHE A 555 -1.37 27.02 20.32
CA PHE A 555 -0.47 26.35 19.38
C PHE A 555 0.70 25.60 20.05
N VAL A 556 0.54 25.19 21.31
CA VAL A 556 1.43 24.20 21.92
C VAL A 556 1.12 22.86 21.29
N SER A 557 2.14 22.24 20.69
CA SER A 557 2.00 20.92 20.07
C SER A 557 2.16 19.80 21.08
N LYS A 558 1.34 18.76 20.91
CA LYS A 558 1.38 17.52 21.69
C LYS A 558 1.32 16.31 20.77
N ILE A 559 2.23 15.35 20.97
CA ILE A 559 2.21 14.06 20.27
C ILE A 559 1.04 13.24 20.82
N SER A 560 0.27 12.62 19.93
CA SER A 560 -0.86 11.74 20.25
C SER A 560 -0.75 10.39 19.53
N ASP A 561 -1.67 9.47 19.85
CA ASP A 561 -1.84 8.18 19.18
C ASP A 561 -0.72 7.16 19.45
N PHE A 562 -0.69 6.66 20.69
CA PHE A 562 0.33 5.74 21.19
C PHE A 562 -0.04 4.26 21.01
N GLY A 563 -1.06 3.92 20.22
CA GLY A 563 -1.56 2.54 20.07
C GLY A 563 -0.53 1.56 19.52
N ILE A 564 0.41 2.08 18.72
CA ILE A 564 1.50 1.29 18.12
C ILE A 564 2.83 1.52 18.86
N ALA A 565 2.87 2.37 19.89
CA ALA A 565 4.08 2.63 20.65
C ALA A 565 4.61 1.34 21.30
N ARG A 566 5.93 1.21 21.44
CA ARG A 566 6.57 0.00 22.02
C ARG A 566 7.67 0.38 22.99
N LEU A 567 7.77 -0.38 24.09
CA LEU A 567 8.93 -0.34 24.98
C LEU A 567 10.04 -1.20 24.39
N LEU A 568 11.22 -0.65 24.19
CA LEU A 568 12.38 -1.38 23.68
C LEU A 568 13.04 -2.16 24.82
N ARG A 569 13.05 -3.48 24.70
CA ARG A 569 13.77 -4.35 25.63
C ARG A 569 15.20 -4.50 25.13
N ALA A 570 16.18 -4.04 25.90
CA ALA A 570 17.58 -4.27 25.57
C ALA A 570 17.94 -5.74 25.82
N SER A 571 18.56 -6.39 24.83
CA SER A 571 19.38 -7.58 25.08
C SER A 571 20.78 -7.13 25.48
N ARG A 572 21.47 -7.87 26.35
CA ARG A 572 22.75 -7.50 26.99
C ARG A 572 23.91 -7.18 26.02
N ARG A 573 23.73 -7.34 24.69
CA ARG A 573 24.79 -7.22 23.66
C ARG A 573 24.43 -6.41 22.41
N THR A 574 23.23 -5.85 22.30
CA THR A 574 22.80 -5.11 21.08
C THR A 574 22.02 -3.84 21.42
N SER A 575 21.99 -2.88 20.49
CA SER A 575 21.11 -1.70 20.58
C SER A 575 19.68 -2.16 20.80
N ALA A 576 18.95 -1.55 21.75
CA ALA A 576 17.59 -1.95 22.04
C ALA A 576 16.70 -1.82 20.79
N PHE A 577 16.01 -2.89 20.41
CA PHE A 577 15.07 -2.92 19.29
C PHE A 577 13.85 -3.79 19.63
N HIS A 578 12.77 -3.63 18.89
CA HIS A 578 11.59 -4.48 18.99
C HIS A 578 11.24 -5.03 17.61
N ARG A 579 11.28 -6.36 17.44
CA ARG A 579 10.87 -7.01 16.19
C ARG A 579 9.35 -7.08 16.11
N THR A 580 8.80 -6.48 15.06
CA THR A 580 7.37 -6.48 14.79
C THR A 580 7.12 -6.23 13.31
N ASN A 581 5.95 -6.62 12.81
CA ASN A 581 5.57 -6.29 11.44
C ASN A 581 5.50 -4.75 11.31
N PRO A 582 6.16 -4.15 10.31
CA PRO A 582 6.13 -2.72 10.11
C PRO A 582 4.69 -2.21 9.99
N LYS A 583 4.29 -1.37 10.95
CA LYS A 583 3.03 -0.63 10.96
C LYS A 583 3.35 0.85 11.03
N GLY A 584 2.60 1.67 10.31
CA GLY A 584 2.77 3.13 10.29
C GLY A 584 2.24 3.73 8.99
N THR A 585 2.50 5.02 8.79
CA THR A 585 1.99 5.79 7.64
C THR A 585 3.06 5.99 6.57
N ASN A 586 2.76 5.55 5.34
CA ASN A 586 3.66 5.65 4.18
C ASN A 586 4.23 7.07 4.04
N GLY A 587 5.54 7.16 3.81
CA GLY A 587 6.29 8.42 3.74
C GLY A 587 6.95 8.85 5.06
N TYR A 588 6.47 8.38 6.21
CA TYR A 588 7.09 8.60 7.52
C TYR A 588 7.76 7.34 8.08
N ILE A 589 7.43 6.15 7.57
CA ILE A 589 8.02 4.90 8.05
C ILE A 589 9.50 4.85 7.70
N ASP A 590 10.32 4.55 8.71
CA ASP A 590 11.75 4.29 8.57
C ASP A 590 12.00 3.18 7.52
N PRO A 591 12.78 3.45 6.46
CA PRO A 591 13.03 2.48 5.39
C PRO A 591 13.77 1.23 5.89
N GLU A 592 14.69 1.36 6.86
CA GLU A 592 15.30 0.18 7.47
C GLU A 592 14.28 -0.58 8.33
N PHE A 593 13.29 0.08 8.93
CA PHE A 593 12.25 -0.62 9.69
C PHE A 593 11.33 -1.40 8.77
N LEU A 594 10.95 -0.81 7.63
CA LEU A 594 10.22 -1.50 6.57
C LEU A 594 10.95 -2.77 6.09
N THR A 595 12.28 -2.71 5.94
CA THR A 595 13.07 -3.86 5.45
C THR A 595 13.37 -4.90 6.55
N THR A 596 13.71 -4.46 7.76
CA THR A 596 14.23 -5.36 8.82
C THR A 596 13.16 -5.85 9.80
N GLY A 597 12.02 -5.15 9.90
CA GLY A 597 11.03 -5.37 10.95
C GLY A 597 11.50 -4.96 12.35
N GLU A 598 12.65 -4.32 12.49
CA GLU A 598 13.21 -3.91 13.78
C GLU A 598 12.84 -2.46 14.10
N LEU A 599 11.90 -2.24 15.02
CA LEU A 599 11.54 -0.91 15.48
C LEU A 599 12.57 -0.40 16.50
N THR A 600 13.07 0.82 16.31
CA THR A 600 14.10 1.44 17.16
C THR A 600 13.79 2.92 17.40
N THR A 601 14.49 3.58 18.34
CA THR A 601 14.40 5.04 18.54
C THR A 601 14.74 5.81 17.27
N GLN A 602 15.66 5.30 16.45
CA GLN A 602 16.04 5.89 15.17
C GLN A 602 14.89 5.90 14.14
N SER A 603 13.85 5.09 14.34
CA SER A 603 12.66 5.12 13.50
C SER A 603 11.81 6.38 13.72
N ASP A 604 11.71 6.85 14.97
CA ASP A 604 11.08 8.15 15.28
C ASP A 604 11.95 9.32 14.78
N VAL A 605 13.29 9.18 14.82
CA VAL A 605 14.22 10.19 14.29
C VAL A 605 14.01 10.41 12.79
N TYR A 606 13.83 9.32 12.03
CA TYR A 606 13.51 9.41 10.61
C TYR A 606 12.21 10.18 10.37
N SER A 607 11.16 9.81 11.11
CA SER A 607 9.84 10.45 11.03
C SER A 607 9.93 11.95 11.35
N LEU A 608 10.67 12.34 12.40
CA LEU A 608 10.94 13.74 12.74
C LEU A 608 11.65 14.48 11.60
N GLY A 609 12.62 13.83 10.94
CA GLY A 609 13.33 14.40 9.80
C GLY A 609 12.38 14.80 8.67
N ILE A 610 11.46 13.91 8.29
CA ILE A 610 10.44 14.18 7.28
C ILE A 610 9.51 15.33 7.72
N ILE A 611 9.07 15.34 8.98
CA ILE A 611 8.21 16.41 9.53
C ILE A 611 8.91 17.77 9.51
N ILE A 612 10.20 17.85 9.86
CA ILE A 612 10.98 19.09 9.79
C ILE A 612 11.01 19.63 8.36
N LEU A 613 11.25 18.77 7.37
CA LEU A 613 11.30 19.17 5.97
C LEU A 613 9.93 19.62 5.44
N GLN A 614 8.86 18.95 5.85
CA GLN A 614 7.49 19.37 5.51
C GLN A 614 7.15 20.72 6.13
N LEU A 615 7.49 20.94 7.40
CA LEU A 615 7.27 22.22 8.07
C LEU A 615 8.05 23.35 7.39
N LEU A 616 9.24 23.07 6.86
CA LEU A 616 10.04 24.06 6.15
C LEU A 616 9.49 24.42 4.77
N THR A 617 9.05 23.41 4.00
CA THR A 617 8.73 23.58 2.57
C THR A 617 7.23 23.65 2.26
N GLY A 618 6.37 23.21 3.19
CA GLY A 618 4.94 23.07 2.95
C GLY A 618 4.58 22.01 1.91
N LYS A 619 5.53 21.14 1.52
CA LYS A 619 5.36 20.13 0.48
C LYS A 619 5.02 18.74 1.06
N PRO A 620 4.44 17.84 0.26
CA PRO A 620 4.19 16.45 0.66
C PRO A 620 5.46 15.67 1.07
N GLU A 621 5.28 14.64 1.89
CA GLU A 621 6.33 13.81 2.52
C GLU A 621 7.15 12.99 1.51
N LEU A 622 6.53 12.57 0.41
CA LEU A 622 7.15 11.68 -0.56
C LEU A 622 8.36 12.35 -1.25
N LYS A 623 9.53 11.74 -1.05
CA LYS A 623 10.83 12.16 -1.65
C LYS A 623 11.32 13.56 -1.21
N ILE A 624 10.69 14.17 -0.20
CA ILE A 624 11.05 15.52 0.26
C ILE A 624 12.51 15.61 0.70
N ALA A 625 13.01 14.59 1.40
CA ALA A 625 14.41 14.49 1.81
C ALA A 625 15.37 14.52 0.62
N GLN A 626 15.10 13.74 -0.43
CA GLN A 626 15.93 13.68 -1.63
C GLN A 626 15.93 15.02 -2.38
N TYR A 627 14.78 15.70 -2.45
CA TYR A 627 14.69 17.00 -3.10
C TYR A 627 15.44 18.08 -2.34
N VAL A 628 15.37 18.08 -1.01
CA VAL A 628 16.09 19.05 -0.17
C VAL A 628 17.59 18.76 -0.16
N GLU A 629 18.01 17.50 -0.12
CA GLU A 629 19.41 17.10 -0.18
C GLU A 629 20.08 17.46 -1.51
N ALA A 630 19.36 17.34 -2.63
CA ALA A 630 19.87 17.66 -3.96
C ALA A 630 19.83 19.17 -4.31
N ALA A 631 19.21 20.00 -3.48
CA ALA A 631 18.99 21.41 -3.78
C ALA A 631 20.22 22.29 -3.47
N SER A 632 20.53 23.21 -4.40
CA SER A 632 21.44 24.31 -4.09
C SER A 632 20.81 25.30 -3.11
N ASP A 633 21.59 26.22 -2.51
CA ASP A 633 21.05 27.26 -1.62
C ASP A 633 19.95 28.10 -2.31
N LYS A 634 20.08 28.34 -3.63
CA LYS A 634 19.07 29.05 -4.44
C LYS A 634 17.79 28.22 -4.61
N ASP A 635 17.94 26.93 -4.87
CA ASP A 635 16.80 26.02 -5.04
C ASP A 635 16.10 25.80 -3.71
N LEU A 636 16.85 25.66 -2.61
CA LEU A 636 16.32 25.58 -1.25
C LEU A 636 15.50 26.83 -0.91
N MET A 637 16.00 28.03 -1.23
CA MET A 637 15.24 29.26 -1.06
C MET A 637 13.91 29.27 -1.82
N ALA A 638 13.90 28.73 -3.04
CA ALA A 638 12.68 28.60 -3.84
C ALA A 638 11.72 27.50 -3.34
N MET A 639 12.21 26.54 -2.54
CA MET A 639 11.40 25.46 -1.97
C MET A 639 10.78 25.80 -0.62
N ILE A 640 11.33 26.78 0.11
CA ILE A 640 10.80 27.22 1.40
C ILE A 640 9.37 27.74 1.22
N ASP A 641 8.51 27.39 2.16
CA ASP A 641 7.11 27.81 2.13
C ASP A 641 6.99 29.33 2.38
N VAL A 642 6.68 30.07 1.32
CA VAL A 642 6.47 31.53 1.36
C VAL A 642 5.25 31.93 2.20
N SER A 643 4.29 31.03 2.41
CA SER A 643 3.09 31.30 3.21
C SER A 643 3.41 31.39 4.71
N ALA A 644 4.54 30.83 5.16
CA ALA A 644 4.97 30.85 6.56
C ALA A 644 5.55 32.20 7.01
N ARG A 645 5.38 33.27 6.22
CA ARG A 645 6.17 34.53 6.29
C ARG A 645 7.65 34.26 5.97
N SER A 646 8.46 35.31 5.81
CA SER A 646 9.85 35.17 5.38
C SER A 646 10.69 34.43 6.44
N TRP A 647 11.00 33.16 6.20
CA TRP A 647 11.97 32.41 6.99
C TRP A 647 13.33 33.12 6.95
N PRO A 648 14.01 33.33 8.09
CA PRO A 648 15.41 33.69 8.08
C PRO A 648 16.20 32.56 7.41
N PHE A 649 16.85 32.83 6.28
CA PHE A 649 17.45 31.75 5.47
C PHE A 649 18.47 30.92 6.24
N VAL A 650 19.25 31.54 7.15
CA VAL A 650 20.20 30.84 8.01
C VAL A 650 19.50 29.77 8.87
N HIS A 651 18.31 30.07 9.39
CA HIS A 651 17.52 29.16 10.21
C HIS A 651 16.91 28.06 9.33
N ALA A 652 16.34 28.44 8.18
CA ALA A 652 15.80 27.51 7.20
C ALA A 652 16.85 26.49 6.71
N ARG A 653 18.05 26.96 6.35
CA ARG A 653 19.16 26.11 5.92
C ARG A 653 19.62 25.16 7.02
N LYS A 654 19.66 25.63 8.27
CA LYS A 654 20.00 24.77 9.42
C LYS A 654 18.94 23.68 9.65
N LEU A 655 17.65 24.01 9.57
CA LEU A 655 16.56 23.04 9.68
C LEU A 655 16.55 22.05 8.52
N ALA A 656 16.80 22.51 7.29
CA ALA A 656 16.94 21.65 6.12
C ALA A 656 18.06 20.62 6.33
N TYR A 657 19.23 21.07 6.77
CA TYR A 657 20.36 20.20 7.08
C TYR A 657 20.02 19.15 8.15
N ILE A 658 19.39 19.57 9.25
CA ILE A 658 18.97 18.65 10.33
C ILE A 658 17.94 17.65 9.80
N GLY A 659 16.92 18.13 9.08
CA GLY A 659 15.86 17.30 8.50
C GLY A 659 16.40 16.21 7.58
N VAL A 660 17.30 16.57 6.66
CA VAL A 660 17.97 15.61 5.75
C VAL A 660 18.77 14.58 6.53
N ARG A 661 19.58 15.00 7.50
CA ARG A 661 20.39 14.10 8.35
C ARG A 661 19.52 13.13 9.16
N CYS A 662 18.43 13.60 9.75
CA CYS A 662 17.46 12.76 10.45
C CYS A 662 16.77 11.75 9.51
N SER A 663 16.47 12.15 8.28
CA SER A 663 15.82 11.30 7.26
C SER A 663 16.77 10.39 6.46
N ASN A 664 18.00 10.16 6.93
CA ASN A 664 18.94 9.29 6.21
C ASN A 664 18.38 7.87 6.11
N VAL A 665 18.55 7.21 4.96
CA VAL A 665 18.08 5.83 4.77
C VAL A 665 18.71 4.92 5.80
N SER A 666 20.02 5.06 6.07
CA SER A 666 20.68 4.24 7.06
C SER A 666 20.55 4.78 8.49
N ARG A 667 20.10 3.94 9.42
CA ARG A 667 19.93 4.29 10.84
C ARG A 667 21.23 4.72 11.51
N LYS A 668 22.36 4.11 11.10
CA LYS A 668 23.70 4.40 11.64
C LYS A 668 24.19 5.81 11.31
N ASN A 669 23.68 6.40 10.23
CA ASN A 669 24.06 7.74 9.78
C ASN A 669 23.12 8.84 10.31
N ARG A 670 22.02 8.45 10.96
CA ARG A 670 21.09 9.39 11.58
C ARG A 670 21.67 9.93 12.88
N PRO A 671 21.51 11.22 13.16
CA PRO A 671 22.02 11.87 14.37
C PRO A 671 21.29 11.41 15.63
N ASP A 672 21.94 11.54 16.79
CA ASP A 672 21.30 11.36 18.10
C ASP A 672 20.47 12.61 18.46
N LEU A 673 19.24 12.39 18.97
CA LEU A 673 18.33 13.51 19.24
C LEU A 673 18.88 14.50 20.28
N MET A 674 19.50 14.00 21.35
CA MET A 674 19.95 14.85 22.46
C MET A 674 21.33 15.46 22.17
N LYS A 675 22.25 14.69 21.57
CA LYS A 675 23.64 15.11 21.35
C LYS A 675 23.82 15.94 20.08
N ASP A 676 23.09 15.63 19.02
CA ASP A 676 23.34 16.21 17.69
C ASP A 676 22.19 17.10 17.21
N VAL A 677 20.93 16.67 17.40
CA VAL A 677 19.76 17.36 16.86
C VAL A 677 19.32 18.52 17.76
N TRP A 678 19.14 18.29 19.05
CA TRP A 678 18.66 19.29 20.01
C TRP A 678 19.54 20.54 20.06
N PRO A 679 20.89 20.46 20.12
CA PRO A 679 21.74 21.65 20.09
C PRO A 679 21.61 22.49 18.82
N GLY A 680 21.17 21.87 17.71
CA GLY A 680 20.87 22.57 16.46
C GLY A 680 19.49 23.22 16.42
N ILE A 681 18.50 22.66 17.13
CA ILE A 681 17.11 23.13 17.15
C ILE A 681 16.87 24.16 18.26
N GLU A 682 17.42 23.93 19.46
CA GLU A 682 17.17 24.76 20.64
C GLU A 682 17.44 26.25 20.41
N PRO A 683 18.56 26.69 19.79
CA PRO A 683 18.79 28.10 19.52
C PRO A 683 17.75 28.70 18.57
N LEU A 684 17.27 27.92 17.59
CA LEU A 684 16.25 28.35 16.64
C LEU A 684 14.90 28.52 17.33
N VAL A 685 14.57 27.63 18.27
CA VAL A 685 13.38 27.74 19.12
C VAL A 685 13.49 28.99 19.99
N ARG A 686 14.62 29.21 20.66
CA ARG A 686 14.85 30.43 21.46
C ARG A 686 14.71 31.70 20.62
N ALA A 687 15.26 31.74 19.40
CA ALA A 687 15.11 32.87 18.49
C ALA A 687 13.65 33.10 18.05
N ALA A 688 12.91 32.01 17.78
CA ALA A 688 11.48 32.07 17.47
C ALA A 688 10.66 32.62 18.65
N MET A 689 11.01 32.26 19.89
CA MET A 689 10.33 32.72 21.12
C MET A 689 10.73 34.13 21.55
N ALA A 690 11.99 34.52 21.39
CA ALA A 690 12.49 35.84 21.77
C ALA A 690 11.83 36.98 20.98
N SER A 691 11.29 36.66 19.80
CA SER A 691 10.57 37.59 18.94
C SER A 691 9.03 37.47 19.04
N ASP A 692 8.52 36.71 20.01
CA ASP A 692 7.08 36.65 20.37
C ASP A 692 6.70 37.67 21.47
N SER A 693 7.60 38.61 21.80
CA SER A 693 7.20 39.86 22.45
C SER A 693 6.28 40.62 21.48
N PRO A 694 5.10 41.11 21.88
CA PRO A 694 4.20 41.78 20.95
C PRO A 694 4.77 43.15 20.61
N SER A 695 5.53 43.24 19.53
CA SER A 695 5.71 44.51 18.83
C SER A 695 5.69 44.30 17.31
N CYS A 696 4.90 45.18 16.72
CA CYS A 696 4.54 45.29 15.32
C CYS A 696 5.78 45.46 14.43
N GLU A 697 5.60 45.14 13.15
CA GLU A 697 6.36 45.77 12.08
C GLU A 697 6.23 47.30 12.19
N SER A 698 7.17 47.93 12.89
CA SER A 698 7.50 49.33 12.67
C SER A 698 8.93 49.57 13.13
N ILE A 699 9.69 50.15 12.23
CA ILE A 699 11.06 50.61 12.38
C ILE A 699 11.24 51.38 13.71
N ALA A 700 12.23 50.94 14.50
CA ALA A 700 12.95 51.64 15.58
C ALA A 700 12.14 52.38 16.68
N ASP A 701 12.14 51.86 17.92
CA ASP A 701 12.39 52.66 19.13
C ASP A 701 12.64 51.77 20.37
N GLU A 702 13.82 51.85 20.99
CA GLU A 702 14.23 51.04 22.17
C GLU A 702 13.71 51.58 23.52
N ASN A 703 12.70 52.47 23.53
CA ASN A 703 12.36 53.26 24.73
C ASN A 703 10.96 53.05 25.35
N HIS A 704 10.19 52.02 24.98
CA HIS A 704 8.82 51.84 25.50
C HIS A 704 8.64 50.68 26.50
N ALA A 705 7.80 50.92 27.51
CA ALA A 705 7.47 49.95 28.55
C ALA A 705 6.68 48.74 28.01
N PRO A 706 6.97 47.51 28.48
CA PRO A 706 6.16 46.34 28.18
C PRO A 706 4.67 46.56 28.43
N SER A 707 3.81 46.10 27.53
CA SER A 707 2.36 46.37 27.57
C SER A 707 1.65 45.87 28.83
N TYR A 708 2.14 44.80 29.45
CA TYR A 708 1.61 44.28 30.72
C TYR A 708 2.01 45.12 31.96
N PHE A 709 2.87 46.13 31.80
CA PHE A 709 3.09 47.18 32.81
C PHE A 709 2.08 48.32 32.69
N ILE A 710 1.38 48.41 31.57
CA ILE A 710 0.47 49.52 31.26
C ILE A 710 -0.94 49.15 31.76
N CYS A 711 -1.57 50.05 32.51
CA CYS A 711 -2.93 49.86 32.98
C CYS A 711 -3.92 49.92 31.80
N PRO A 712 -4.84 48.95 31.66
CA PRO A 712 -5.80 48.98 30.56
C PRO A 712 -6.79 50.16 30.59
N ILE A 713 -7.05 50.75 31.77
CA ILE A 713 -7.96 51.88 31.91
C ILE A 713 -7.25 53.20 31.59
N VAL A 714 -6.13 53.48 32.26
CA VAL A 714 -5.45 54.79 32.15
C VAL A 714 -4.37 54.83 31.08
N GLN A 715 -4.00 53.69 30.49
CA GLN A 715 -2.97 53.61 29.44
C GLN A 715 -1.59 54.16 29.87
N GLU A 716 -1.31 54.15 31.17
CA GLU A 716 -0.03 54.54 31.79
C GLU A 716 0.59 53.37 32.56
N ILE A 717 1.90 53.43 32.83
CA ILE A 717 2.59 52.42 33.65
C ILE A 717 1.97 52.39 35.05
N MET A 718 1.55 51.19 35.49
CA MET A 718 0.95 50.97 36.80
C MET A 718 1.96 51.25 37.92
N LYS A 719 1.56 52.09 38.88
CA LYS A 719 2.29 52.36 40.12
C LYS A 719 1.84 51.40 41.22
N GLU A 720 0.54 51.12 41.29
CA GLU A 720 -0.07 50.24 42.30
C GLU A 720 -1.00 49.20 41.63
N PRO A 721 -0.43 48.19 40.95
CA PRO A 721 -1.22 47.20 40.22
C PRO A 721 -2.08 46.33 41.17
N HIS A 722 -3.37 46.21 40.88
CA HIS A 722 -4.34 45.38 41.61
C HIS A 722 -5.16 44.50 40.66
N VAL A 723 -5.41 43.26 41.07
CA VAL A 723 -6.21 42.27 40.34
C VAL A 723 -7.68 42.40 40.76
N ALA A 724 -8.58 42.51 39.79
CA ALA A 724 -10.03 42.44 40.01
C ALA A 724 -10.57 41.01 39.82
N ALA A 725 -11.85 40.78 40.13
CA ALA A 725 -12.48 39.46 40.06
C ALA A 725 -12.52 38.82 38.65
N ASP A 726 -12.28 39.61 37.60
CA ASP A 726 -12.13 39.13 36.21
C ASP A 726 -10.72 38.57 35.92
N GLY A 727 -9.79 38.65 36.87
CA GLY A 727 -8.41 38.19 36.73
C GLY A 727 -7.49 39.18 36.01
N TYR A 728 -7.99 40.36 35.60
CA TYR A 728 -7.16 41.40 35.00
C TYR A 728 -6.53 42.30 36.07
N THR A 729 -5.35 42.84 35.77
CA THR A 729 -4.65 43.78 36.65
C THR A 729 -4.79 45.22 36.15
N TYR A 730 -5.10 46.12 37.06
CA TYR A 730 -5.35 47.54 36.79
C TYR A 730 -4.55 48.41 37.77
N GLU A 731 -4.38 49.69 37.44
CA GLU A 731 -3.93 50.69 38.41
C GLU A 731 -5.01 50.86 39.48
N PHE A 732 -4.63 50.77 40.75
CA PHE A 732 -5.56 50.78 41.89
C PHE A 732 -6.58 51.92 41.82
N THR A 733 -6.08 53.14 41.60
CA THR A 733 -6.92 54.34 41.58
C THR A 733 -7.91 54.34 40.42
N ALA A 734 -7.52 53.76 39.28
CA ALA A 734 -8.35 53.69 38.08
C ALA A 734 -9.50 52.68 38.23
N ILE A 735 -9.21 51.46 38.70
CA ILE A 735 -10.24 50.44 38.89
C ILE A 735 -11.17 50.77 40.06
N LYS A 736 -10.62 51.38 41.12
CA LYS A 736 -11.43 51.86 42.23
C LYS A 736 -12.36 53.00 41.79
N GLY A 737 -11.87 53.95 41.00
CA GLY A 737 -12.71 55.01 40.42
C GLY A 737 -13.80 54.48 39.49
N TRP A 738 -13.52 53.40 38.76
CA TRP A 738 -14.53 52.70 37.95
C TRP A 738 -15.67 52.13 38.82
N PHE A 739 -15.34 51.48 39.94
CA PHE A 739 -16.35 50.95 40.87
C PHE A 739 -17.10 52.05 41.61
N ASP A 740 -16.40 53.09 42.07
CA ASP A 740 -16.99 54.25 42.74
C ASP A 740 -17.93 55.03 41.81
N GLY A 741 -17.74 54.93 40.49
CA GLY A 741 -18.64 55.43 39.44
C GLY A 741 -19.94 54.63 39.27
N GLY A 742 -20.16 53.58 40.06
CA GLY A 742 -21.35 52.74 40.02
C GLY A 742 -21.30 51.58 39.03
N HIS A 743 -20.14 51.33 38.41
CA HIS A 743 -19.96 50.20 37.49
C HIS A 743 -19.66 48.91 38.25
N ASN A 744 -20.42 47.85 37.97
CA ASN A 744 -20.20 46.50 38.49
C ASN A 744 -19.74 45.51 37.41
N THR A 745 -19.21 46.02 36.29
CA THR A 745 -18.72 45.25 35.15
C THR A 745 -17.22 45.42 34.95
N SER A 746 -16.60 44.42 34.35
CA SER A 746 -15.18 44.40 33.97
C SER A 746 -14.89 45.52 32.97
N PRO A 747 -13.92 46.42 33.24
CA PRO A 747 -13.49 47.43 32.27
C PRO A 747 -12.95 46.83 30.95
N MET A 748 -12.46 45.59 30.98
CA MET A 748 -11.84 44.92 29.82
C MET A 748 -12.84 44.15 28.97
N THR A 749 -13.84 43.54 29.58
CA THR A 749 -14.76 42.61 28.89
C THR A 749 -16.21 43.07 28.91
N ASN A 750 -16.53 44.10 29.70
CA ASN A 750 -17.87 44.60 29.97
C ASN A 750 -18.85 43.55 30.55
N LEU A 751 -18.33 42.44 31.09
CA LEU A 751 -19.09 41.40 31.78
C LEU A 751 -19.26 41.73 33.26
N ALA A 752 -20.36 41.29 33.89
CA ALA A 752 -20.59 41.49 35.32
C ALA A 752 -19.50 40.79 36.17
N LEU A 753 -18.95 41.51 37.15
CA LEU A 753 -17.93 40.97 38.05
C LEU A 753 -18.58 40.17 39.19
N ALA A 754 -17.94 39.07 39.59
CA ALA A 754 -18.43 38.23 40.69
C ALA A 754 -18.40 38.94 42.06
N ASN A 755 -17.44 39.84 42.26
CA ASN A 755 -17.32 40.76 43.39
C ASN A 755 -16.48 41.98 42.97
N LEU A 756 -16.40 42.99 43.84
CA LEU A 756 -15.61 44.22 43.62
C LEU A 756 -14.32 44.21 44.46
N ASP A 757 -13.88 43.05 44.94
CA ASP A 757 -12.66 42.93 45.73
C ASP A 757 -11.44 43.15 44.85
N LEU A 758 -10.47 43.91 45.37
CA LEU A 758 -9.21 44.22 44.69
C LEU A 758 -8.05 43.60 45.45
N ILE A 759 -7.25 42.78 44.78
CA ILE A 759 -6.10 42.08 45.36
C ILE A 759 -4.81 42.76 44.88
N PRO A 760 -3.95 43.28 45.78
CA PRO A 760 -2.68 43.89 45.38
C PRO A 760 -1.77 42.89 44.64
N ASN A 761 -1.26 43.28 43.46
CA ASN A 761 -0.32 42.48 42.67
C ASN A 761 1.13 42.89 42.98
N HIS A 762 1.61 42.51 44.16
CA HIS A 762 2.98 42.81 44.61
C HIS A 762 4.08 42.28 43.66
N PRO A 763 3.98 41.08 43.06
CA PRO A 763 4.97 40.61 42.09
C PRO A 763 5.09 41.51 40.85
N LEU A 764 3.95 41.94 40.27
CA LEU A 764 3.96 42.86 39.13
C LEU A 764 4.53 44.23 39.51
N ARG A 765 4.15 44.74 40.69
CA ARG A 765 4.70 45.99 41.23
C ARG A 765 6.23 45.96 41.36
N SER A 766 6.80 44.87 41.90
CA SER A 766 8.26 44.70 42.01
C SER A 766 8.91 44.65 40.63
N THR A 767 8.29 43.97 39.67
CA THR A 767 8.81 43.83 38.30
C THR A 767 8.82 45.18 37.56
N ILE A 768 7.79 45.99 37.74
CA ILE A 768 7.71 47.36 37.18
C ILE A 768 8.80 48.25 37.79
N GLN A 769 9.03 48.15 39.11
CA GLN A 769 10.08 48.92 39.79
C GLN A 769 11.49 48.54 39.30
N ASP A 770 11.77 47.25 39.15
CA ASP A 770 13.05 46.76 38.61
C ASP A 770 13.27 47.25 37.17
N TRP A 771 12.22 47.30 36.36
CA TRP A 771 12.28 47.83 35.00
C TRP A 771 12.55 49.35 35.00
N LEU A 772 11.82 50.13 35.81
CA LEU A 772 12.03 51.58 35.95
C LEU A 772 13.44 51.90 36.44
N GLN A 773 13.99 51.13 37.39
CA GLN A 773 15.36 51.33 37.87
C GLN A 773 16.43 51.05 36.81
N LYS A 774 16.19 50.06 35.93
CA LYS A 774 17.09 49.75 34.80
C LYS A 774 17.07 50.84 33.73
N HIS A 775 15.93 51.49 33.52
CA HIS A 775 15.73 52.51 32.48
C HIS A 775 15.95 53.96 32.99
N GLN A 776 16.06 54.18 34.30
CA GLN A 776 16.53 55.45 34.88
C GLN A 776 18.06 55.57 35.01
N LYS A 777 18.80 54.48 34.80
CA LYS A 777 20.28 54.44 34.84
C LYS A 777 20.95 54.42 33.46
N ALA A 778 20.17 54.58 32.39
CA ALA A 778 20.65 54.66 31.01
C ALA A 778 20.71 56.11 30.53
#